data_AF-A0AA88VDF4-F1
#
_entry.id   AF-A0AA88VDF4-F1
#
_cell.length_a   1.000
_cell.length_b   1.000
_cell.length_c   1.000
_cell.angle_alpha   90.00
_cell.angle_beta   90.00
_cell.angle_gamma   90.00
#
_symmetry.space_group_name_H-M   'P 1'
#
loop_
_entity.id
_entity.type
_entity.pdbx_description
1 polymer ?
#
loop_
_entity_poly.entity_id
_entity_poly.type
_entity_poly.pdbx_seq_one_letter_code
_entity_poly.pdbx_strand_id
1 'polypeptide(L)'
;MKRETSIDELQGLLEAIKCSDVVERRAQLISELGDLDLAGESVVACLLESLTVSTLLLVGVFNLAYSSVNKEKVDSDWILWEDFTCLDASQCMLNKTILDVAAKYTESDISRCLGPFLVLGTKASIWCAKHLKMTLMSTEDSQEEEHSSLFFQLLLELLSYSAAIFSALAKYPISSVKELMLTVAKFILEQLNLIKDSVMEIKRIHSHGSQLLKVAQVVLDAVIRLCRVYFNGVKCDLFVAKTEEERNSCEENDIADHVINTTRCTVEKLCELGILAAKGGGNLVSVLNLSWKGVVTLLQLGKGALAVKVNIADIIFTLLSLANKSLRFAAETWSYLLKEKVSVAEAKRIFLPVKFYLINAVRIISHYPSQAFSVYKDITLCIVMISTFRISLSKEELLKSASDALAELLEPTSFHLLNSLLNSAQVKHEEKFQILDWLFSDGSDLNLVLEDSCTNQETYSMEAIFSVTVNSMHGAKVLLIGRLALFLNLLKSAPELEDDVRLGIARKLGWFFDILVDEYVYSSILVLQVPVLYASGQNQELAYQPMLSSILHALKTFMVVVSSTLAWREILSFVVENFLHPHFLCSEIVVELLCFTVRHAEIDLVIDIIDKLCSLLRSVASSESVFVPGSGLRKIARSICMLLSYCSQSTVDRVYNSMVDGNTSKLSSIMYFALLMEGFPLNLLPDKTKSAAKQRIVTEYFCFLESFEDKSSGVCGSGVFGAPVFALSAALQSLELSRSDTDTKTLNLLIAIIRKYKDSVDCPVKDYYRNLLSETLRTISSMKHLYASDDMEAVILELQNLFISGPASSDTELYQCKPNLACFMAGLGHIEFAESDNSVKSSSVWELYHMLLRERHWALVHLAITAFGYFAERTTCNELWRFVPPDAALSFDLESGNEADEERFMSELKVFLEKEMASLGTTDLSDQAGLLVKEGLLLKEMIQKVSKIEPEAMICNVMETDDEQQANKRRKLPDGISKGVELLQSGLKVICDDISQLQQNHFDSTELHDNFLTHFSCLEDVITHLVSLTGSG
;
A
#
# COMPACT_ATOMS: atom_id res chain seq x y z
N MET A 1 31.69 76.60 22.19
CA MET A 1 32.92 75.91 21.73
C MET A 1 32.69 74.41 21.87
N LYS A 2 32.16 73.77 20.82
CA LYS A 2 32.04 72.30 20.72
C LYS A 2 33.09 71.86 19.68
N ARG A 3 33.82 70.80 20.03
CA ARG A 3 35.02 70.23 19.38
C ARG A 3 35.01 70.25 17.85
N GLU A 4 35.98 70.94 17.26
CA GLU A 4 36.53 70.68 15.90
C GLU A 4 37.74 69.72 15.96
N THR A 5 38.12 69.22 17.15
CA THR A 5 39.37 68.46 17.37
C THR A 5 39.39 67.03 16.81
N SER A 6 38.25 66.43 16.45
CA SER A 6 38.20 64.99 16.11
C SER A 6 38.68 64.65 14.70
N ILE A 7 38.71 65.59 13.75
CA ILE A 7 39.07 65.32 12.35
C ILE A 7 40.59 65.42 12.14
N ASP A 8 41.26 66.40 12.75
CA ASP A 8 42.71 66.53 12.68
C ASP A 8 43.41 65.39 13.43
N GLU A 9 42.85 64.94 14.56
CA GLU A 9 43.31 63.75 15.29
C GLU A 9 43.11 62.46 14.47
N LEU A 10 41.98 62.32 13.76
CA LEU A 10 41.71 61.22 12.85
C LEU A 10 42.71 61.18 11.68
N GLN A 11 42.97 62.32 11.03
CA GLN A 11 43.96 62.41 9.94
C GLN A 11 45.37 62.14 10.44
N GLY A 12 45.74 62.66 11.62
CA GLY A 12 47.05 62.41 12.24
C GLY A 12 47.28 60.93 12.55
N LEU A 13 46.25 60.23 13.08
CA LEU A 13 46.33 58.79 13.32
C LEU A 13 46.35 57.97 12.02
N LEU A 14 45.56 58.33 11.01
CA LEU A 14 45.59 57.64 9.71
C LEU A 14 46.98 57.76 9.03
N GLU A 15 47.60 58.94 9.05
CA GLU A 15 48.97 59.11 8.54
C GLU A 15 50.00 58.37 9.40
N ALA A 16 49.84 58.33 10.73
CA ALA A 16 50.71 57.55 11.61
C ALA A 16 50.63 56.03 11.33
N ILE A 17 49.42 55.52 11.05
CA ILE A 17 49.21 54.12 10.64
C ILE A 17 49.88 53.88 9.29
N LYS A 18 49.74 54.81 8.35
CA LYS A 18 50.30 54.73 6.99
C LYS A 18 51.83 54.73 6.98
N CYS A 19 52.47 55.48 7.87
CA CYS A 19 53.93 55.56 8.00
C CYS A 19 54.54 54.42 8.85
N SER A 20 53.75 53.50 9.39
CA SER A 20 54.25 52.42 10.25
C SER A 20 54.50 51.13 9.49
N ASP A 21 55.77 50.72 9.36
CA ASP A 21 56.16 49.44 8.74
C ASP A 21 55.99 48.22 9.69
N VAL A 22 55.66 48.45 10.96
CA VAL A 22 55.51 47.40 11.99
C VAL A 22 54.04 47.07 12.19
N VAL A 23 53.66 45.79 12.03
CA VAL A 23 52.28 45.28 12.11
C VAL A 23 51.65 45.52 13.49
N GLU A 24 52.39 45.25 14.57
CA GLU A 24 51.92 45.42 15.96
C GLU A 24 51.68 46.89 16.28
N ARG A 25 52.53 47.78 15.77
CA ARG A 25 52.38 49.23 15.93
C ARG A 25 51.16 49.73 15.14
N ARG A 26 50.92 49.19 13.94
CA ARG A 26 49.69 49.47 13.18
C ARG A 26 48.45 49.02 13.95
N ALA A 27 48.46 47.82 14.53
CA ALA A 27 47.34 47.33 15.35
C ALA A 27 47.07 48.24 16.57
N GLN A 28 48.11 48.69 17.28
CA GLN A 28 47.95 49.64 18.40
C GLN A 28 47.33 50.97 17.95
N LEU A 29 47.84 51.56 16.87
CA LEU A 29 47.33 52.82 16.32
C LEU A 29 45.88 52.68 15.82
N ILE A 30 45.50 51.53 15.27
CA ILE A 30 44.11 51.24 14.88
C ILE A 30 43.23 51.08 16.12
N SER A 31 43.70 50.46 17.20
CA SER A 31 42.93 50.43 18.45
C SER A 31 42.68 51.84 18.99
N GLU A 32 43.70 52.71 18.98
CA GLU A 32 43.56 54.12 19.37
C GLU A 32 42.53 54.87 18.49
N LEU A 33 42.50 54.55 17.20
CA LEU A 33 41.47 55.03 16.25
C LEU A 33 40.05 54.63 16.66
N GLY A 34 39.88 53.42 17.19
CA GLY A 34 38.60 52.89 17.68
C GLY A 34 38.14 53.44 19.02
N ASP A 35 38.98 54.20 19.73
CA ASP A 35 38.63 54.86 21.00
C ASP A 35 38.28 56.34 20.83
N LEU A 36 38.37 56.87 19.60
CA LEU A 36 37.87 58.19 19.26
C LEU A 36 36.34 58.23 19.30
N ASP A 37 35.78 59.22 20.00
CA ASP A 37 34.34 59.50 20.01
C ASP A 37 33.95 60.28 18.74
N LEU A 38 33.81 59.55 17.62
CA LEU A 38 33.49 60.12 16.31
C LEU A 38 31.99 60.39 16.19
N ALA A 39 31.59 61.65 16.41
CA ALA A 39 30.22 62.11 16.19
C ALA A 39 30.03 62.63 14.76
N GLY A 40 29.56 61.78 13.84
CA GLY A 40 29.13 62.20 12.50
C GLY A 40 29.19 61.12 11.42
N GLU A 41 28.11 60.98 10.65
CA GLU A 41 27.96 59.97 9.58
C GLU A 41 29.08 60.00 8.54
N SER A 42 29.49 61.19 8.08
CA SER A 42 30.54 61.36 7.06
C SER A 42 31.94 60.99 7.57
N VAL A 43 32.19 61.15 8.87
CA VAL A 43 33.49 60.84 9.51
C VAL A 43 33.63 59.34 9.70
N VAL A 44 32.55 58.66 10.10
CA VAL A 44 32.48 57.19 10.17
C VAL A 44 32.60 56.56 8.78
N ALA A 45 31.95 57.12 7.75
CA ALA A 45 32.12 56.68 6.36
C ALA A 45 33.58 56.79 5.89
N CYS A 46 34.21 57.94 6.13
CA CYS A 46 35.61 58.19 5.75
C CYS A 46 36.58 57.23 6.46
N LEU A 47 36.35 56.94 7.73
CA LEU A 47 37.11 55.94 8.48
C LEU A 47 36.99 54.56 7.83
N LEU A 48 35.77 54.10 7.52
CA LEU A 48 35.52 52.78 6.96
C LEU A 48 35.99 52.63 5.50
N GLU A 49 35.88 53.69 4.70
CA GLU A 49 36.48 53.73 3.36
C GLU A 49 38.01 53.62 3.43
N SER A 50 38.64 54.28 4.41
CA SER A 50 40.09 54.15 4.65
C SER A 50 40.49 52.74 5.09
N LEU A 51 39.59 52.00 5.75
CA LEU A 51 39.79 50.59 6.11
C LEU A 51 39.63 49.63 4.91
N THR A 52 39.03 50.06 3.79
CA THR A 52 38.56 49.14 2.73
C THR A 52 39.07 49.41 1.31
N VAL A 53 39.40 50.66 0.95
CA VAL A 53 39.59 51.08 -0.46
C VAL A 53 41.06 51.33 -0.83
N SER A 54 41.45 50.76 -1.98
CA SER A 54 42.55 51.25 -2.84
C SER A 54 42.06 52.52 -3.56
N THR A 55 42.52 53.67 -3.08
CA THR A 55 42.73 54.97 -3.75
C THR A 55 41.96 55.37 -5.04
N LEU A 56 40.67 55.04 -5.24
CA LEU A 56 39.92 55.49 -6.43
C LEU A 56 38.57 56.20 -6.18
N LEU A 57 38.04 56.22 -4.95
CA LEU A 57 36.77 56.91 -4.63
C LEU A 57 36.89 58.15 -3.73
N LEU A 58 38.03 58.35 -3.06
CA LEU A 58 38.27 59.52 -2.20
C LEU A 58 38.22 60.87 -2.96
N VAL A 59 38.40 60.87 -4.28
CA VAL A 59 38.33 62.09 -5.10
C VAL A 59 36.89 62.59 -5.28
N GLY A 60 35.86 61.75 -5.11
CA GLY A 60 34.46 62.15 -5.31
C GLY A 60 33.84 62.88 -4.12
N VAL A 61 34.06 62.37 -2.90
CA VAL A 61 33.42 62.88 -1.68
C VAL A 61 34.14 64.11 -1.12
N PHE A 62 35.47 64.18 -1.24
CA PHE A 62 36.23 65.38 -0.84
C PHE A 62 35.90 66.62 -1.69
N ASN A 63 35.47 66.43 -2.95
CA ASN A 63 35.17 67.54 -3.86
C ASN A 63 33.89 68.32 -3.53
N LEU A 64 33.03 67.83 -2.64
CA LEU A 64 31.80 68.54 -2.23
C LEU A 64 31.94 69.31 -0.91
N ALA A 65 33.02 69.14 -0.15
CA ALA A 65 33.16 69.75 1.19
C ALA A 65 34.33 70.75 1.34
N TYR A 66 35.27 70.86 0.41
CA TYR A 66 36.38 71.82 0.56
C TYR A 66 36.76 72.50 -0.76
N SER A 67 36.51 73.81 -0.85
CA SER A 67 37.20 74.68 -1.80
C SER A 67 38.54 75.12 -1.20
N SER A 68 39.61 74.92 -1.97
CA SER A 68 41.00 75.30 -1.70
C SER A 68 41.75 74.38 -0.73
N VAL A 69 42.67 73.57 -1.25
CA VAL A 69 44.13 73.71 -1.17
C VAL A 69 44.77 72.41 -1.74
N ASN A 70 45.79 72.59 -2.58
CA ASN A 70 46.80 71.66 -3.10
C ASN A 70 46.38 70.28 -3.67
N LYS A 71 46.47 70.21 -5.01
CA LYS A 71 46.72 69.00 -5.79
C LYS A 71 48.14 68.51 -5.50
N GLU A 72 48.29 67.51 -4.65
CA GLU A 72 49.45 66.62 -4.70
C GLU A 72 48.99 65.18 -4.96
N LYS A 73 49.76 64.55 -5.83
CA LYS A 73 49.50 63.28 -6.48
C LYS A 73 49.66 62.15 -5.46
N VAL A 74 48.55 61.56 -5.00
CA VAL A 74 48.59 60.35 -4.16
C VAL A 74 48.85 59.14 -5.06
N ASP A 75 50.13 58.93 -5.42
CA ASP A 75 50.63 57.65 -5.91
C ASP A 75 50.91 56.76 -4.69
N SER A 76 49.93 55.92 -4.29
CA SER A 76 50.12 54.63 -3.61
C SER A 76 48.76 53.98 -3.33
N ASP A 77 48.62 52.73 -3.77
CA ASP A 77 47.57 51.78 -3.37
C ASP A 77 47.74 51.48 -1.87
N TRP A 78 47.09 52.25 -1.00
CA TRP A 78 47.11 51.99 0.44
C TRP A 78 45.80 51.32 0.86
N ILE A 79 45.88 50.04 1.26
CA ILE A 79 44.76 49.25 1.78
C ILE A 79 45.15 48.80 3.18
N LEU A 80 44.32 49.13 4.19
CA LEU A 80 44.53 48.72 5.58
C LEU A 80 44.31 47.21 5.79
N TRP A 81 43.39 46.61 5.03
CA TRP A 81 43.21 45.16 4.94
C TRP A 81 44.12 44.56 3.87
N GLU A 82 45.20 43.89 4.28
CA GLU A 82 46.12 43.25 3.34
C GLU A 82 45.60 41.87 2.88
N ASP A 83 45.74 41.58 1.57
CA ASP A 83 45.14 40.38 0.95
C ASP A 83 46.00 39.11 1.06
N PHE A 84 47.22 39.19 1.60
CA PHE A 84 48.10 38.03 1.79
C PHE A 84 47.79 37.30 3.11
N THR A 85 47.89 35.98 3.08
CA THR A 85 47.75 35.09 4.25
C THR A 85 49.07 35.03 5.03
N CYS A 86 49.00 34.83 6.35
CA CYS A 86 50.17 34.79 7.24
C CYS A 86 50.44 33.39 7.82
N LEU A 87 51.66 33.16 8.32
CA LEU A 87 52.01 32.00 9.14
C LEU A 87 52.36 32.41 10.59
N ASP A 88 52.40 33.71 10.87
CA ASP A 88 52.65 34.30 12.18
C ASP A 88 51.40 35.01 12.74
N ALA A 89 51.39 35.27 14.05
CA ALA A 89 50.23 35.84 14.75
C ALA A 89 49.98 37.34 14.45
N SER A 90 50.98 38.04 13.89
CA SER A 90 50.97 39.50 13.71
C SER A 90 49.82 39.97 12.81
N GLN A 91 49.64 39.35 11.64
CA GLN A 91 48.60 39.74 10.69
C GLN A 91 47.19 39.38 11.17
N CYS A 92 47.04 38.23 11.83
CA CYS A 92 45.79 37.87 12.48
C CYS A 92 45.40 38.92 13.54
N MET A 93 46.36 39.44 14.31
CA MET A 93 46.13 40.49 15.30
C MET A 93 45.70 41.82 14.66
N LEU A 94 46.33 42.20 13.54
CA LEU A 94 45.98 43.40 12.80
C LEU A 94 44.56 43.32 12.25
N ASN A 95 44.24 42.25 11.50
CA ASN A 95 42.91 42.03 10.93
C ASN A 95 41.82 41.95 12.01
N LYS A 96 42.15 41.38 13.17
CA LYS A 96 41.28 41.32 14.34
C LYS A 96 40.94 42.72 14.84
N THR A 97 41.97 43.54 15.05
CA THR A 97 41.80 44.91 15.54
C THR A 97 40.98 45.75 14.55
N ILE A 98 41.17 45.57 13.25
CA ILE A 98 40.37 46.24 12.21
C ILE A 98 38.88 45.88 12.33
N LEU A 99 38.56 44.60 12.52
CA LEU A 99 37.17 44.15 12.68
C LEU A 99 36.56 44.64 14.00
N ASP A 100 37.31 44.65 15.10
CA ASP A 100 36.85 45.15 16.40
C ASP A 100 36.48 46.64 16.33
N VAL A 101 37.32 47.45 15.67
CA VAL A 101 37.01 48.87 15.43
C VAL A 101 35.77 49.02 14.56
N ALA A 102 35.67 48.27 13.45
CA ALA A 102 34.50 48.33 12.59
C ALA A 102 33.22 47.92 13.34
N ALA A 103 33.28 46.86 14.17
CA ALA A 103 32.15 46.36 14.94
C ALA A 103 31.57 47.40 15.91
N LYS A 104 32.41 48.18 16.61
CA LYS A 104 31.98 49.28 17.50
C LYS A 104 31.01 50.26 16.82
N TYR A 105 31.21 50.52 15.53
CA TYR A 105 30.40 51.47 14.77
C TYR A 105 29.14 50.85 14.13
N THR A 106 28.97 49.53 14.15
CA THR A 106 27.78 48.86 13.58
C THR A 106 26.47 49.11 14.35
N GLU A 107 26.56 49.53 15.62
CA GLU A 107 25.39 49.82 16.47
C GLU A 107 24.82 51.24 16.29
N SER A 108 25.52 52.12 15.55
CA SER A 108 25.10 53.49 15.24
C SER A 108 24.11 53.56 14.05
N ASP A 109 23.48 54.71 13.75
CA ASP A 109 22.60 54.86 12.58
C ASP A 109 23.43 54.83 11.28
N ILE A 110 23.64 53.61 10.76
CA ILE A 110 24.56 53.32 9.65
C ILE A 110 23.92 53.44 8.25
N SER A 111 22.70 53.98 8.12
CA SER A 111 21.92 53.92 6.86
C SER A 111 22.66 54.40 5.60
N ARG A 112 23.61 55.34 5.74
CA ARG A 112 24.43 55.89 4.65
C ARG A 112 25.85 55.29 4.52
N CYS A 113 26.28 54.47 5.47
CA CYS A 113 27.63 53.89 5.53
C CYS A 113 27.67 52.37 5.27
N LEU A 114 26.53 51.76 4.90
CA LEU A 114 26.40 50.31 4.70
C LEU A 114 27.34 49.74 3.63
N GLY A 115 27.65 50.50 2.56
CA GLY A 115 28.53 50.04 1.48
C GLY A 115 29.93 49.64 1.97
N PRO A 116 30.68 50.55 2.62
CA PRO A 116 31.98 50.25 3.21
C PRO A 116 31.99 49.05 4.18
N PHE A 117 30.99 48.94 5.07
CA PHE A 117 30.87 47.77 5.97
C PHE A 117 30.74 46.45 5.20
N LEU A 118 29.93 46.43 4.13
CA LEU A 118 29.75 45.24 3.31
C LEU A 118 31.01 44.86 2.53
N VAL A 119 31.76 45.86 2.04
CA VAL A 119 33.03 45.64 1.34
C VAL A 119 34.08 45.07 2.30
N LEU A 120 34.21 45.64 3.50
CA LEU A 120 35.12 45.14 4.55
C LEU A 120 34.77 43.69 4.90
N GLY A 121 33.50 43.46 5.21
CA GLY A 121 33.00 42.12 5.54
C GLY A 121 33.29 41.12 4.42
N THR A 122 33.07 41.48 3.15
CA THR A 122 33.32 40.60 2.01
C THR A 122 34.80 40.26 1.86
N LYS A 123 35.70 41.25 1.97
CA LYS A 123 37.15 41.02 1.91
C LYS A 123 37.59 40.10 3.05
N ALA A 124 37.09 40.37 4.25
CA ALA A 124 37.38 39.56 5.43
C ALA A 124 36.87 38.12 5.28
N SER A 125 35.67 37.90 4.71
CA SER A 125 35.18 36.54 4.41
C SER A 125 36.13 35.77 3.52
N ILE A 126 36.54 36.39 2.42
CA ILE A 126 37.40 35.76 1.40
C ILE A 126 38.77 35.45 1.99
N TRP A 127 39.32 36.39 2.76
CA TRP A 127 40.60 36.21 3.44
C TRP A 127 40.52 35.08 4.47
N CYS A 128 39.53 35.09 5.36
CA CYS A 128 39.32 34.04 6.37
C CYS A 128 39.08 32.66 5.74
N ALA A 129 38.38 32.57 4.59
CA ALA A 129 38.16 31.31 3.91
C ALA A 129 39.46 30.70 3.35
N LYS A 130 40.34 31.55 2.78
CA LYS A 130 41.67 31.14 2.31
C LYS A 130 42.56 30.75 3.49
N HIS A 131 42.56 31.57 4.54
CA HIS A 131 43.39 31.39 5.72
C HIS A 131 43.00 30.14 6.51
N LEU A 132 41.70 29.84 6.63
CA LEU A 132 41.21 28.61 7.26
C LEU A 132 41.83 27.35 6.61
N LYS A 133 41.91 27.32 5.27
CA LYS A 133 42.52 26.19 4.55
C LYS A 133 44.02 26.09 4.81
N MET A 134 44.72 27.22 4.91
CA MET A 134 46.14 27.25 5.21
C MET A 134 46.41 26.77 6.65
N THR A 135 45.73 27.34 7.64
CA THR A 135 45.89 27.00 9.06
C THR A 135 45.60 25.52 9.34
N LEU A 136 44.67 24.90 8.62
CA LEU A 136 44.36 23.48 8.78
C LEU A 136 45.37 22.53 8.10
N MET A 137 46.18 23.03 7.16
CA MET A 137 47.20 22.23 6.46
C MET A 137 48.56 22.23 7.16
N SER A 138 48.78 23.11 8.15
CA SER A 138 50.09 23.34 8.77
C SER A 138 50.30 22.64 10.13
N THR A 139 49.25 22.02 10.70
CA THR A 139 49.17 21.50 12.09
C THR A 139 50.07 20.29 12.46
N GLU A 140 51.20 20.04 11.81
CA GLU A 140 52.15 18.99 12.23
C GLU A 140 53.29 19.49 13.14
N ASP A 141 53.49 20.80 13.34
CA ASP A 141 54.59 21.35 14.17
C ASP A 141 54.14 22.30 15.30
N SER A 142 54.77 22.17 16.49
CA SER A 142 54.31 22.68 17.79
C SER A 142 54.46 24.20 18.06
N GLN A 143 54.92 25.00 17.09
CA GLN A 143 54.99 26.48 17.22
C GLN A 143 53.77 27.22 16.65
N GLU A 144 52.76 26.52 16.13
CA GLU A 144 51.60 27.11 15.43
C GLU A 144 50.31 27.24 16.28
N GLU A 145 50.35 26.87 17.56
CA GLU A 145 49.14 26.85 18.42
C GLU A 145 48.64 28.26 18.77
N GLU A 146 49.53 29.24 18.97
CA GLU A 146 49.16 30.63 19.27
C GLU A 146 48.55 31.34 18.05
N HIS A 147 49.14 31.16 16.86
CA HIS A 147 48.63 31.70 15.60
C HIS A 147 47.24 31.11 15.27
N SER A 148 47.07 29.79 15.38
CA SER A 148 45.79 29.13 15.11
C SER A 148 44.69 29.56 16.08
N SER A 149 45.00 29.68 17.38
CA SER A 149 44.07 30.20 18.40
C SER A 149 43.61 31.63 18.06
N LEU A 150 44.56 32.52 17.74
CA LEU A 150 44.26 33.90 17.37
C LEU A 150 43.43 34.00 16.08
N PHE A 151 43.72 33.15 15.08
CA PHE A 151 42.93 33.09 13.86
C PHE A 151 41.48 32.64 14.12
N PHE A 152 41.26 31.60 14.94
CA PHE A 152 39.90 31.15 15.25
C PHE A 152 39.12 32.20 16.04
N GLN A 153 39.79 32.99 16.89
CA GLN A 153 39.18 34.15 17.54
C GLN A 153 38.78 35.24 16.53
N LEU A 154 39.66 35.57 15.59
CA LEU A 154 39.36 36.49 14.48
C LEU A 154 38.16 36.01 13.65
N LEU A 155 38.09 34.71 13.35
CA LEU A 155 36.98 34.10 12.61
C LEU A 155 35.65 34.25 13.37
N LEU A 156 35.66 34.08 14.69
CA LEU A 156 34.47 34.28 15.53
C LEU A 156 33.98 35.73 15.51
N GLU A 157 34.91 36.68 15.57
CA GLU A 157 34.60 38.12 15.52
C GLU A 157 34.09 38.53 14.15
N LEU A 158 34.67 38.02 13.05
CA LEU A 158 34.16 38.22 11.70
C LEU A 158 32.72 37.72 11.53
N LEU A 159 32.42 36.51 12.01
CA LEU A 159 31.07 35.97 11.92
C LEU A 159 30.10 36.80 12.76
N SER A 160 30.51 37.26 13.95
CA SER A 160 29.69 38.11 14.82
C SER A 160 29.40 39.48 14.18
N TYR A 161 30.44 40.09 13.60
CA TYR A 161 30.34 41.32 12.81
C TYR A 161 29.37 41.15 11.63
N SER A 162 29.45 40.02 10.93
CA SER A 162 28.57 39.73 9.79
C SER A 162 27.11 39.58 10.19
N ALA A 163 26.83 38.92 11.32
CA ALA A 163 25.49 38.83 11.88
C ALA A 163 24.91 40.21 12.24
N ALA A 164 25.74 41.10 12.80
CA ALA A 164 25.35 42.48 13.12
C ALA A 164 24.98 43.27 11.85
N ILE A 165 25.79 43.15 10.78
CA ILE A 165 25.51 43.78 9.49
C ILE A 165 24.21 43.27 8.88
N PHE A 166 23.99 41.96 8.81
CA PHE A 166 22.75 41.40 8.26
C PHE A 166 21.53 41.85 9.07
N SER A 167 21.66 41.92 10.40
CA SER A 167 20.60 42.42 11.28
C SER A 167 20.32 43.90 11.09
N ALA A 168 21.35 44.71 10.80
CA ALA A 168 21.19 46.11 10.49
C ALA A 168 20.54 46.31 9.11
N LEU A 169 20.99 45.58 8.07
CA LEU A 169 20.36 45.60 6.76
C LEU A 169 18.86 45.25 6.80
N ALA A 170 18.47 44.32 7.68
CA ALA A 170 17.07 43.93 7.85
C ALA A 170 16.19 45.03 8.48
N LYS A 171 16.77 46.12 9.02
CA LYS A 171 16.03 47.25 9.60
C LYS A 171 15.73 48.37 8.59
N TYR A 172 16.45 48.41 7.46
CA TYR A 172 16.36 49.49 6.47
C TYR A 172 15.63 49.03 5.20
N PRO A 173 14.99 49.96 4.45
CA PRO A 173 14.37 49.64 3.17
C PRO A 173 15.41 49.19 2.13
N ILE A 174 14.96 48.40 1.15
CA ILE A 174 15.79 47.89 0.06
C ILE A 174 16.34 49.08 -0.73
N SER A 175 17.66 49.10 -0.95
CA SER A 175 18.32 50.17 -1.71
C SER A 175 17.93 50.10 -3.19
N SER A 176 17.64 51.27 -3.78
CA SER A 176 17.48 51.42 -5.23
C SER A 176 18.82 51.39 -5.99
N VAL A 177 19.95 51.45 -5.28
CA VAL A 177 21.30 51.46 -5.88
C VAL A 177 21.74 50.04 -6.24
N LYS A 178 21.91 49.78 -7.54
CA LYS A 178 22.27 48.47 -8.09
C LYS A 178 23.61 47.96 -7.60
N GLU A 179 24.64 48.80 -7.47
CA GLU A 179 25.95 48.38 -6.96
C GLU A 179 25.85 47.85 -5.53
N LEU A 180 25.12 48.56 -4.65
CA LEU A 180 24.96 48.16 -3.24
C LEU A 180 24.22 46.82 -3.13
N MET A 181 23.19 46.62 -3.94
CA MET A 181 22.47 45.35 -4.04
C MET A 181 23.40 44.18 -4.43
N LEU A 182 24.26 44.38 -5.44
CA LEU A 182 25.26 43.38 -5.85
C LEU A 182 26.27 43.10 -4.72
N THR A 183 26.70 44.13 -3.98
CA THR A 183 27.59 43.96 -2.83
C THR A 183 26.93 43.16 -1.72
N VAL A 184 25.65 43.39 -1.41
CA VAL A 184 24.90 42.59 -0.42
C VAL A 184 24.83 41.12 -0.83
N ALA A 185 24.48 40.84 -2.09
CA ALA A 185 24.39 39.46 -2.58
C ALA A 185 25.75 38.75 -2.52
N LYS A 186 26.83 39.44 -2.92
CA LYS A 186 28.20 38.91 -2.82
C LYS A 186 28.58 38.64 -1.36
N PHE A 187 28.29 39.57 -0.46
CA PHE A 187 28.60 39.41 0.96
C PHE A 187 27.88 38.21 1.58
N ILE A 188 26.58 38.03 1.30
CA ILE A 188 25.81 36.85 1.74
C ILE A 188 26.47 35.56 1.23
N LEU A 189 26.80 35.50 -0.07
CA LEU A 189 27.42 34.32 -0.68
C LEU A 189 28.75 33.96 -0.02
N GLU A 190 29.66 34.93 0.14
CA GLU A 190 30.97 34.68 0.74
C GLU A 190 30.86 34.26 2.22
N GLN A 191 29.92 34.84 2.97
CA GLN A 191 29.65 34.45 4.35
C GLN A 191 29.09 33.02 4.45
N LEU A 192 28.15 32.64 3.59
CA LEU A 192 27.61 31.27 3.58
C LEU A 192 28.68 30.25 3.16
N ASN A 193 29.56 30.58 2.21
CA ASN A 193 30.70 29.74 1.84
C ASN A 193 31.70 29.59 2.99
N LEU A 194 32.02 30.67 3.71
CA LEU A 194 32.91 30.62 4.87
C LEU A 194 32.32 29.74 5.98
N ILE A 195 31.02 29.87 6.27
CA ILE A 195 30.33 29.01 7.24
C ILE A 195 30.38 27.55 6.79
N LYS A 196 30.15 27.27 5.50
CA LYS A 196 30.23 25.91 4.96
C LYS A 196 31.61 25.30 5.16
N ASP A 197 32.66 26.00 4.76
CA ASP A 197 34.04 25.54 4.89
C ASP A 197 34.40 25.34 6.39
N SER A 198 33.93 26.24 7.26
CA SER A 198 34.09 26.16 8.72
C SER A 198 33.38 24.96 9.35
N VAL A 199 32.15 24.67 8.93
CA VAL A 199 31.37 23.53 9.45
C VAL A 199 31.92 22.20 8.93
N MET A 200 32.43 22.16 7.69
CA MET A 200 33.08 20.98 7.11
C MET A 200 34.27 20.51 7.95
N GLU A 201 35.08 21.46 8.42
CA GLU A 201 36.31 21.20 9.15
C GLU A 201 36.15 21.29 10.67
N ILE A 202 34.92 21.34 11.18
CA ILE A 202 34.63 21.65 12.59
C ILE A 202 35.33 20.72 13.59
N LYS A 203 35.56 19.46 13.20
CA LYS A 203 36.25 18.46 14.03
C LYS A 203 37.74 18.78 14.23
N ARG A 204 38.35 19.51 13.28
CA ARG A 204 39.75 19.95 13.35
C ARG A 204 39.91 21.29 14.08
N ILE A 205 38.83 22.05 14.26
CA ILE A 205 38.78 23.35 14.97
C ILE A 205 38.61 23.14 16.49
N HIS A 206 39.28 22.12 17.05
CA HIS A 206 39.22 21.62 18.44
C HIS A 206 38.53 22.52 19.48
N SER A 207 39.27 23.48 20.07
CA SER A 207 38.84 24.29 21.22
C SER A 207 37.77 25.34 20.89
N HIS A 208 37.69 25.79 19.64
CA HIS A 208 36.81 26.89 19.22
C HIS A 208 35.53 26.42 18.50
N GLY A 209 35.46 25.14 18.11
CA GLY A 209 34.38 24.61 17.27
C GLY A 209 32.96 24.80 17.85
N SER A 210 32.77 24.61 19.16
CA SER A 210 31.46 24.81 19.80
C SER A 210 30.97 26.27 19.72
N GLN A 211 31.89 27.23 19.93
CA GLN A 211 31.58 28.65 19.82
C GLN A 211 31.36 29.07 18.37
N LEU A 212 32.16 28.53 17.45
CA LEU A 212 32.01 28.74 16.00
C LEU A 212 30.62 28.32 15.51
N LEU A 213 30.14 27.14 15.93
CA LEU A 213 28.80 26.67 15.58
C LEU A 213 27.70 27.57 16.14
N LYS A 214 27.88 28.15 17.33
CA LYS A 214 26.90 29.11 17.90
C LYS A 214 26.85 30.39 17.08
N VAL A 215 28.00 30.98 16.77
CA VAL A 215 28.04 32.23 15.98
C VAL A 215 27.54 31.98 14.55
N ALA A 216 27.92 30.86 13.93
CA ALA A 216 27.41 30.46 12.62
C ALA A 216 25.87 30.37 12.59
N GLN A 217 25.24 29.83 13.65
CA GLN A 217 23.78 29.82 13.76
C GLN A 217 23.18 31.22 13.79
N VAL A 218 23.80 32.15 14.53
CA VAL A 218 23.34 33.56 14.58
C VAL A 218 23.44 34.20 13.19
N VAL A 219 24.53 33.96 12.45
CA VAL A 219 24.69 34.47 11.08
C VAL A 219 23.63 33.90 10.14
N LEU A 220 23.45 32.58 10.12
CA LEU A 220 22.47 31.91 9.26
C LEU A 220 21.05 32.45 9.53
N ASP A 221 20.69 32.60 10.79
CA ASP A 221 19.39 33.14 11.18
C ASP A 221 19.24 34.62 10.76
N ALA A 222 20.28 35.45 10.91
CA ALA A 222 20.27 36.83 10.43
C ALA A 222 20.12 36.93 8.90
N VAL A 223 20.81 36.07 8.13
CA VAL A 223 20.67 35.99 6.66
C VAL A 223 19.26 35.58 6.25
N ILE A 224 18.66 34.58 6.92
CA ILE A 224 17.28 34.13 6.65
C ILE A 224 16.29 35.27 6.93
N ARG A 225 16.47 36.01 8.05
CA ARG A 225 15.64 37.19 8.36
C ARG A 225 15.79 38.29 7.32
N LEU A 226 17.02 38.58 6.89
CA LEU A 226 17.28 39.58 5.86
C LEU A 226 16.58 39.22 4.55
N CYS A 227 16.73 37.99 4.06
CA CYS A 227 16.05 37.54 2.84
C CYS A 227 14.54 37.64 2.98
N ARG A 228 13.97 37.32 4.15
CA ARG A 228 12.54 37.48 4.42
C ARG A 228 12.09 38.94 4.33
N VAL A 229 12.83 39.86 4.96
CA VAL A 229 12.50 41.30 4.91
C VAL A 229 12.58 41.82 3.48
N TYR A 230 13.63 41.48 2.75
CA TYR A 230 13.80 41.89 1.35
C TYR A 230 12.71 41.31 0.46
N PHE A 231 12.35 40.04 0.64
CA PHE A 231 11.28 39.43 -0.15
C PHE A 231 9.92 40.08 0.12
N ASN A 232 9.59 40.39 1.38
CA ASN A 232 8.34 41.06 1.74
C ASN A 232 8.29 42.55 1.32
N GLY A 233 9.46 43.19 1.21
CA GLY A 233 9.59 44.58 0.77
C GLY A 233 9.31 44.78 -0.72
N VAL A 234 9.34 43.70 -1.52
CA VAL A 234 9.04 43.72 -2.96
C VAL A 234 7.71 43.01 -3.22
N LYS A 235 6.85 43.59 -4.07
CA LYS A 235 5.61 42.92 -4.51
C LYS A 235 5.90 41.84 -5.58
N CYS A 236 6.63 40.79 -5.20
CA CYS A 236 7.05 39.70 -6.10
C CYS A 236 5.87 38.90 -6.70
N ASP A 237 4.69 38.90 -6.06
CA ASP A 237 3.48 38.19 -6.54
C ASP A 237 2.98 38.70 -7.91
N LEU A 238 3.31 39.94 -8.31
CA LEU A 238 2.94 40.54 -9.61
C LEU A 238 3.88 40.14 -10.77
N PHE A 239 5.00 39.48 -10.48
CA PHE A 239 6.05 39.20 -11.48
C PHE A 239 5.71 38.00 -12.39
N VAL A 240 4.89 37.07 -11.91
CA VAL A 240 4.47 35.86 -12.68
C VAL A 240 3.36 36.19 -13.70
N ALA A 241 2.61 37.27 -13.50
CA ALA A 241 1.44 37.62 -14.32
C ALA A 241 1.75 38.45 -15.59
N LYS A 242 3.01 38.90 -15.79
CA LYS A 242 3.38 39.77 -16.92
C LYS A 242 4.07 38.99 -18.05
N THR A 243 3.58 39.17 -19.28
CA THR A 243 4.17 38.65 -20.52
C THR A 243 5.58 39.24 -20.76
N GLU A 244 6.42 38.51 -21.52
CA GLU A 244 7.82 38.90 -21.76
C GLU A 244 7.97 40.31 -22.38
N GLU A 245 6.96 40.78 -23.12
CA GLU A 245 6.94 42.11 -23.73
C GLU A 245 6.77 43.26 -22.71
N GLU A 246 6.18 43.00 -21.54
CA GLU A 246 5.99 44.00 -20.46
C GLU A 246 7.15 44.08 -19.45
N ARG A 247 8.13 43.15 -19.53
CA ARG A 247 9.24 43.08 -18.56
C ARG A 247 10.30 44.18 -18.72
N ASN A 248 10.40 44.79 -19.90
CA ASN A 248 11.58 45.54 -20.32
C ASN A 248 11.62 47.05 -19.96
N SER A 249 10.81 47.56 -19.03
CA SER A 249 10.75 49.03 -18.82
C SER A 249 10.62 49.58 -17.38
N CYS A 250 10.90 48.82 -16.32
CA CYS A 250 10.76 49.37 -14.95
C CYS A 250 11.89 48.96 -13.97
N GLU A 251 12.47 49.94 -13.27
CA GLU A 251 13.47 49.75 -12.20
C GLU A 251 12.97 48.83 -11.05
N GLU A 252 11.66 48.76 -10.83
CA GLU A 252 11.04 47.85 -9.86
C GLU A 252 11.21 46.37 -10.22
N ASN A 253 11.28 46.04 -11.52
CA ASN A 253 11.51 44.66 -11.99
C ASN A 253 12.95 44.21 -11.73
N ASP A 254 13.94 45.12 -11.86
CA ASP A 254 15.35 44.85 -11.59
C ASP A 254 15.60 44.57 -10.10
N ILE A 255 14.91 45.29 -9.20
CA ILE A 255 14.99 45.07 -7.75
C ILE A 255 14.38 43.70 -7.39
N ALA A 256 13.21 43.38 -7.95
CA ALA A 256 12.57 42.08 -7.75
C ALA A 256 13.45 40.92 -8.22
N ASP A 257 14.04 41.03 -9.42
CA ASP A 257 14.93 40.00 -9.96
C ASP A 257 16.15 39.77 -9.06
N HIS A 258 16.73 40.85 -8.55
CA HIS A 258 17.89 40.79 -7.65
C HIS A 258 17.56 40.13 -6.30
N VAL A 259 16.42 40.47 -5.70
CA VAL A 259 15.95 39.85 -4.44
C VAL A 259 15.68 38.36 -4.64
N ILE A 260 15.05 37.98 -5.77
CA ILE A 260 14.82 36.57 -6.12
C ILE A 260 16.15 35.84 -6.30
N ASN A 261 17.13 36.42 -7.01
CA ASN A 261 18.44 35.81 -7.23
C ASN A 261 19.24 35.64 -5.93
N THR A 262 19.19 36.64 -5.05
CA THR A 262 19.83 36.59 -3.72
C THR A 262 19.19 35.51 -2.84
N THR A 263 17.86 35.42 -2.85
CA THR A 263 17.11 34.40 -2.12
C THR A 263 17.39 33.00 -2.66
N ARG A 264 17.42 32.83 -3.98
CA ARG A 264 17.81 31.56 -4.65
C ARG A 264 19.19 31.10 -4.18
N CYS A 265 20.19 31.97 -4.26
CA CYS A 265 21.55 31.65 -3.85
C CYS A 265 21.63 31.24 -2.36
N THR A 266 20.88 31.95 -1.52
CA THR A 266 20.76 31.62 -0.09
C THR A 266 20.13 30.24 0.12
N VAL A 267 19.05 29.92 -0.59
CA VAL A 267 18.40 28.60 -0.53
C VAL A 267 19.36 27.48 -0.94
N GLU A 268 20.07 27.64 -2.07
CA GLU A 268 21.05 26.65 -2.55
C GLU A 268 22.16 26.39 -1.52
N LYS A 269 22.71 27.46 -0.91
CA LYS A 269 23.76 27.34 0.10
C LYS A 269 23.25 26.74 1.41
N LEU A 270 22.03 27.06 1.83
CA LEU A 270 21.40 26.41 2.99
C LEU A 270 21.13 24.91 2.72
N CYS A 271 20.77 24.53 1.49
CA CYS A 271 20.66 23.12 1.11
C CYS A 271 22.01 22.40 1.21
N GLU A 272 23.08 22.97 0.64
CA GLU A 272 24.44 22.41 0.74
C GLU A 272 24.87 22.23 2.21
N LEU A 273 24.63 23.24 3.05
CA LEU A 273 24.90 23.20 4.49
C LEU A 273 24.07 22.13 5.21
N GLY A 274 22.79 21.99 4.87
CA GLY A 274 21.90 20.97 5.43
C GLY A 274 22.37 19.55 5.11
N ILE A 275 22.81 19.29 3.87
CA ILE A 275 23.38 18.00 3.46
C ILE A 275 24.67 17.71 4.22
N LEU A 276 25.54 18.72 4.37
CA LEU A 276 26.79 18.58 5.08
C LEU A 276 26.57 18.31 6.57
N ALA A 277 25.65 19.05 7.20
CA ALA A 277 25.29 18.87 8.61
C ALA A 277 24.70 17.47 8.86
N ALA A 278 23.94 16.92 7.91
CA ALA A 278 23.39 15.56 8.01
C ALA A 278 24.50 14.49 8.07
N LYS A 279 25.61 14.67 7.34
CA LYS A 279 26.78 13.77 7.37
C LYS A 279 27.58 13.87 8.68
N GLY A 280 27.55 15.02 9.34
CA GLY A 280 28.31 15.26 10.59
C GLY A 280 27.69 14.66 11.85
N GLY A 281 26.48 14.08 11.78
CA GLY A 281 25.81 13.41 12.90
C GLY A 281 25.30 14.37 13.98
N GLY A 282 25.23 13.87 15.23
CA GLY A 282 24.61 14.57 16.37
C GLY A 282 25.21 15.94 16.70
N ASN A 283 26.48 16.18 16.36
CA ASN A 283 27.19 17.42 16.70
C ASN A 283 26.76 18.63 15.85
N LEU A 284 26.05 18.41 14.75
CA LEU A 284 25.60 19.46 13.83
C LEU A 284 24.08 19.60 13.74
N VAL A 285 23.33 19.04 14.69
CA VAL A 285 21.85 19.04 14.68
C VAL A 285 21.26 20.44 14.65
N SER A 286 21.85 21.42 15.34
CA SER A 286 21.38 22.80 15.34
C SER A 286 21.53 23.47 13.95
N VAL A 287 22.68 23.28 13.30
CA VAL A 287 22.95 23.77 11.94
C VAL A 287 22.05 23.07 10.93
N LEU A 288 21.87 21.75 11.06
CA LEU A 288 20.95 20.96 10.24
C LEU A 288 19.52 21.52 10.32
N ASN A 289 19.01 21.71 11.55
CA ASN A 289 17.67 22.20 11.79
C ASN A 289 17.48 23.61 11.21
N LEU A 290 18.41 24.52 11.49
CA LEU A 290 18.33 25.91 11.01
C LEU A 290 18.41 26.00 9.49
N SER A 291 19.28 25.20 8.86
CA SER A 291 19.46 25.19 7.41
C SER A 291 18.19 24.76 6.68
N TRP A 292 17.62 23.60 7.03
CA TRP A 292 16.39 23.11 6.40
C TRP A 292 15.16 23.94 6.74
N LYS A 293 15.06 24.44 7.98
CA LYS A 293 13.99 25.40 8.35
C LYS A 293 14.11 26.69 7.54
N GLY A 294 15.32 27.18 7.30
CA GLY A 294 15.61 28.32 6.44
C GLY A 294 15.17 28.08 5.00
N VAL A 295 15.55 26.95 4.40
CA VAL A 295 15.12 26.54 3.05
C VAL A 295 13.60 26.55 2.94
N VAL A 296 12.89 25.85 3.83
CA VAL A 296 11.41 25.78 3.81
C VAL A 296 10.80 27.17 3.96
N THR A 297 11.30 27.98 4.91
CA THR A 297 10.80 29.35 5.14
C THR A 297 10.93 30.22 3.89
N LEU A 298 12.10 30.24 3.25
CA LEU A 298 12.37 31.08 2.10
C LEU A 298 11.58 30.62 0.87
N LEU A 299 11.46 29.31 0.67
CA LEU A 299 10.61 28.74 -0.37
C LEU A 299 9.13 29.08 -0.14
N GLN A 300 8.62 29.01 1.09
CA GLN A 300 7.21 29.37 1.38
C GLN A 300 6.90 30.83 1.09
N LEU A 301 7.86 31.73 1.31
CA LEU A 301 7.72 33.16 0.99
C LEU A 301 7.74 33.40 -0.52
N GLY A 302 8.59 32.68 -1.26
CA GLY A 302 8.85 32.96 -2.67
C GLY A 302 7.77 32.58 -3.66
N LYS A 303 6.93 31.59 -3.32
CA LYS A 303 5.88 31.01 -4.19
C LYS A 303 6.36 30.83 -5.64
N GLY A 304 5.47 31.04 -6.62
CA GLY A 304 5.74 30.83 -8.04
C GLY A 304 6.95 31.58 -8.61
N ALA A 305 7.38 32.69 -8.00
CA ALA A 305 8.56 33.44 -8.45
C ALA A 305 9.88 32.67 -8.23
N LEU A 306 10.00 31.92 -7.12
CA LEU A 306 11.16 31.05 -6.88
C LEU A 306 11.08 29.74 -7.66
N ALA A 307 9.87 29.26 -8.00
CA ALA A 307 9.68 28.01 -8.71
C ALA A 307 10.37 27.94 -10.08
N VAL A 308 10.54 29.08 -10.76
CA VAL A 308 11.20 29.16 -12.07
C VAL A 308 12.73 29.16 -11.95
N LYS A 309 13.27 29.65 -10.83
CA LYS A 309 14.72 29.88 -10.66
C LYS A 309 15.41 28.88 -9.73
N VAL A 310 14.68 28.22 -8.84
CA VAL A 310 15.21 27.21 -7.91
C VAL A 310 14.80 25.84 -8.41
N ASN A 311 15.72 24.88 -8.43
CA ASN A 311 15.39 23.49 -8.70
C ASN A 311 14.73 22.83 -7.46
N ILE A 312 13.43 23.08 -7.29
CA ILE A 312 12.65 22.57 -6.14
C ILE A 312 12.58 21.04 -6.15
N ALA A 313 12.54 20.44 -7.34
CA ALA A 313 12.53 18.99 -7.52
C ALA A 313 13.78 18.33 -6.91
N ASP A 314 14.96 18.89 -7.15
CA ASP A 314 16.23 18.39 -6.59
C ASP A 314 16.29 18.54 -5.05
N ILE A 315 15.70 19.61 -4.50
CA ILE A 315 15.59 19.80 -3.04
C ILE A 315 14.71 18.72 -2.41
N ILE A 316 13.55 18.43 -3.03
CA ILE A 316 12.65 17.36 -2.59
C ILE A 316 13.38 16.01 -2.66
N PHE A 317 13.99 15.70 -3.81
CA PHE A 317 14.76 14.48 -4.01
C PHE A 317 15.88 14.32 -2.96
N THR A 318 16.60 15.39 -2.64
CA THR A 318 17.65 15.40 -1.62
C THR A 318 17.10 15.02 -0.24
N LEU A 319 15.96 15.58 0.18
CA LEU A 319 15.33 15.25 1.46
C LEU A 319 14.90 13.78 1.53
N LEU A 320 14.31 13.26 0.45
CA LEU A 320 13.94 11.84 0.35
C LEU A 320 15.17 10.93 0.36
N SER A 321 16.25 11.33 -0.32
CA SER A 321 17.52 10.59 -0.32
C SER A 321 18.14 10.52 1.08
N LEU A 322 18.09 11.62 1.85
CA LEU A 322 18.55 11.64 3.24
C LEU A 322 17.71 10.71 4.11
N ALA A 323 16.38 10.75 3.98
CA ALA A 323 15.47 9.84 4.68
C ALA A 323 15.77 8.36 4.37
N ASN A 324 15.85 8.00 3.09
CA ASN A 324 16.12 6.64 2.63
C ASN A 324 17.50 6.14 3.07
N LYS A 325 18.55 6.98 3.03
CA LYS A 325 19.88 6.62 3.53
C LYS A 325 19.88 6.35 5.03
N SER A 326 19.18 7.17 5.82
CA SER A 326 19.05 6.94 7.26
C SER A 326 18.30 5.64 7.58
N LEU A 327 17.25 5.31 6.82
CA LEU A 327 16.52 4.05 6.99
C LEU A 327 17.33 2.83 6.53
N ARG A 328 18.09 2.96 5.43
CA ARG A 328 19.01 1.90 4.98
C ARG A 328 20.03 1.55 6.06
N PHE A 329 20.65 2.56 6.68
CA PHE A 329 21.58 2.34 7.79
C PHE A 329 20.93 1.61 8.98
N ALA A 330 19.67 1.95 9.29
CA ALA A 330 18.91 1.24 10.32
C ALA A 330 18.64 -0.22 9.93
N ALA A 331 18.25 -0.46 8.68
CA ALA A 331 18.02 -1.81 8.14
C ALA A 331 19.28 -2.67 8.17
N GLU A 332 20.43 -2.14 7.74
CA GLU A 332 21.75 -2.79 7.82
C GLU A 332 22.10 -3.15 9.27
N THR A 333 21.96 -2.17 10.18
CA THR A 333 22.29 -2.35 11.61
C THR A 333 21.45 -3.45 12.24
N TRP A 334 20.13 -3.42 12.05
CA TRP A 334 19.22 -4.38 12.68
C TRP A 334 19.23 -5.76 12.01
N SER A 335 19.60 -5.85 10.72
CA SER A 335 19.82 -7.14 10.05
C SER A 335 21.02 -7.89 10.65
N TYR A 336 22.04 -7.17 11.14
CA TYR A 336 23.20 -7.77 11.79
C TYR A 336 23.00 -8.05 13.30
N LEU A 337 22.16 -7.24 13.97
CA LEU A 337 21.96 -7.26 15.43
C LEU A 337 20.80 -8.13 15.95
N LEU A 338 20.25 -9.05 15.15
CA LEU A 338 19.08 -9.90 15.44
C LEU A 338 19.16 -10.80 16.71
N LYS A 339 20.14 -10.58 17.60
CA LYS A 339 20.27 -11.25 18.90
C LYS A 339 19.52 -10.53 20.04
N GLU A 340 19.26 -9.23 19.92
CA GLU A 340 18.64 -8.42 20.99
C GLU A 340 17.37 -7.72 20.53
N LYS A 341 16.40 -7.57 21.44
CA LYS A 341 15.15 -6.86 21.18
C LYS A 341 15.41 -5.36 21.11
N VAL A 342 15.02 -4.72 20.00
CA VAL A 342 15.13 -3.26 19.85
C VAL A 342 14.11 -2.58 20.76
N SER A 343 14.57 -1.61 21.55
CA SER A 343 13.70 -0.83 22.43
C SER A 343 12.93 0.24 21.65
N VAL A 344 11.72 0.60 22.10
CA VAL A 344 10.94 1.69 21.49
C VAL A 344 11.72 3.01 21.51
N ALA A 345 12.44 3.31 22.59
CA ALA A 345 13.22 4.54 22.73
C ALA A 345 14.36 4.62 21.69
N GLU A 346 15.05 3.51 21.46
CA GLU A 346 16.10 3.41 20.43
C GLU A 346 15.53 3.56 19.02
N ALA A 347 14.44 2.85 18.72
CA ALA A 347 13.76 2.98 17.42
C ALA A 347 13.28 4.42 17.16
N LYS A 348 12.65 5.07 18.15
CA LYS A 348 12.24 6.49 18.04
C LYS A 348 13.45 7.41 17.82
N ARG A 349 14.57 7.17 18.51
CA ARG A 349 15.81 7.95 18.30
C ARG A 349 16.32 7.85 16.85
N ILE A 350 16.24 6.68 16.23
CA ILE A 350 16.66 6.45 14.84
C ILE A 350 15.67 7.08 13.84
N PHE A 351 14.37 7.02 14.11
CA PHE A 351 13.35 7.52 13.19
C PHE A 351 13.07 9.03 13.29
N LEU A 352 13.39 9.70 14.40
CA LEU A 352 13.18 11.14 14.56
C LEU A 352 13.86 11.99 13.47
N PRO A 353 15.15 11.75 13.11
CA PRO A 353 15.77 12.42 11.97
C PRO A 353 15.07 12.15 10.63
N VAL A 354 14.59 10.93 10.41
CA VAL A 354 13.85 10.56 9.18
C VAL A 354 12.54 11.36 9.11
N LYS A 355 11.78 11.40 10.21
CA LYS A 355 10.55 12.20 10.34
C LYS A 355 10.83 13.68 10.04
N PHE A 356 11.94 14.22 10.52
CA PHE A 356 12.35 15.59 10.25
C PHE A 356 12.54 15.86 8.75
N TYR A 357 13.23 14.98 8.02
CA TYR A 357 13.38 15.13 6.56
C TYR A 357 12.04 15.03 5.82
N LEU A 358 11.21 14.04 6.17
CA LEU A 358 9.91 13.84 5.54
C LEU A 358 8.96 15.02 5.80
N ILE A 359 8.90 15.57 7.01
CA ILE A 359 8.06 16.75 7.31
C ILE A 359 8.48 17.96 6.46
N ASN A 360 9.78 18.20 6.31
CA ASN A 360 10.25 19.30 5.47
C ASN A 360 9.91 19.05 3.99
N ALA A 361 10.00 17.81 3.51
CA ALA A 361 9.57 17.45 2.16
C ALA A 361 8.06 17.67 1.96
N VAL A 362 7.20 17.21 2.89
CA VAL A 362 5.75 17.45 2.88
C VAL A 362 5.44 18.95 2.79
N ARG A 363 6.13 19.78 3.57
CA ARG A 363 5.93 21.24 3.56
C ARG A 363 6.25 21.86 2.21
N ILE A 364 7.34 21.42 1.56
CA ILE A 364 7.74 21.93 0.23
C ILE A 364 6.76 21.44 -0.83
N ILE A 365 6.44 20.14 -0.86
CA ILE A 365 5.49 19.54 -1.83
C ILE A 365 4.13 20.21 -1.74
N SER A 366 3.63 20.49 -0.54
CA SER A 366 2.33 21.16 -0.35
C SER A 366 2.30 22.58 -0.89
N HIS A 367 3.45 23.27 -0.97
CA HIS A 367 3.55 24.63 -1.53
C HIS A 367 3.91 24.64 -3.02
N TYR A 368 4.57 23.57 -3.52
CA TYR A 368 5.07 23.44 -4.88
C TYR A 368 4.66 22.11 -5.52
N PRO A 369 3.36 21.82 -5.59
CA PRO A 369 2.86 20.52 -6.04
C PRO A 369 3.18 20.24 -7.52
N SER A 370 3.16 21.25 -8.40
CA SER A 370 3.50 21.09 -9.82
C SER A 370 4.97 20.74 -10.03
N GLN A 371 5.89 21.30 -9.24
CA GLN A 371 7.31 20.95 -9.29
C GLN A 371 7.55 19.59 -8.64
N ALA A 372 6.84 19.29 -7.54
CA ALA A 372 6.91 17.99 -6.88
C ALA A 372 6.42 16.85 -7.79
N PHE A 373 5.46 17.11 -8.68
CA PHE A 373 5.03 16.15 -9.68
C PHE A 373 6.20 15.69 -10.55
N SER A 374 7.18 16.52 -10.88
CA SER A 374 8.34 16.06 -11.68
C SER A 374 9.19 14.95 -11.01
N VAL A 375 9.11 14.81 -9.69
CA VAL A 375 9.80 13.79 -8.88
C VAL A 375 8.82 12.85 -8.17
N TYR A 376 7.59 12.73 -8.69
CA TYR A 376 6.54 11.91 -8.08
C TYR A 376 6.98 10.46 -7.89
N LYS A 377 7.74 9.91 -8.84
CA LYS A 377 8.23 8.52 -8.81
C LYS A 377 9.13 8.26 -7.58
N ASP A 378 10.04 9.18 -7.29
CA ASP A 378 10.92 9.10 -6.11
C ASP A 378 10.14 9.26 -4.80
N ILE A 379 9.14 10.16 -4.79
CA ILE A 379 8.22 10.33 -3.66
C ILE A 379 7.52 9.00 -3.38
N THR A 380 6.87 8.43 -4.39
CA THR A 380 6.12 7.18 -4.27
C THR A 380 7.01 5.99 -3.91
N LEU A 381 8.22 5.90 -4.47
CA LEU A 381 9.18 4.85 -4.13
C LEU A 381 9.62 4.94 -2.66
N CYS A 382 9.90 6.15 -2.15
CA CYS A 382 10.24 6.37 -0.74
C CYS A 382 9.12 5.88 0.19
N ILE A 383 7.86 6.20 -0.13
CA ILE A 383 6.70 5.76 0.66
C ILE A 383 6.61 4.23 0.65
N VAL A 384 6.72 3.59 -0.51
CA VAL A 384 6.67 2.14 -0.65
C VAL A 384 7.82 1.46 0.11
N MET A 385 9.04 2.01 0.07
CA MET A 385 10.17 1.52 0.87
C MET A 385 9.88 1.59 2.37
N ILE A 386 9.33 2.70 2.85
CA ILE A 386 8.94 2.86 4.27
C ILE A 386 7.87 1.83 4.67
N SER A 387 6.82 1.68 3.86
CA SER A 387 5.75 0.69 4.11
C SER A 387 6.26 -0.74 4.06
N THR A 388 7.15 -1.06 3.12
CA THR A 388 7.78 -2.39 3.04
C THR A 388 8.64 -2.66 4.27
N PHE A 389 9.50 -1.70 4.65
CA PHE A 389 10.39 -1.83 5.78
C PHE A 389 9.63 -2.04 7.09
N ARG A 390 8.53 -1.31 7.29
CA ARG A 390 7.61 -1.51 8.42
C ARG A 390 7.13 -2.96 8.54
N ILE A 391 6.62 -3.52 7.44
CA ILE A 391 6.07 -4.87 7.42
C ILE A 391 7.18 -5.88 7.67
N SER A 392 8.36 -5.70 7.08
CA SER A 392 9.51 -6.56 7.35
C SER A 392 9.91 -6.56 8.83
N LEU A 393 9.89 -5.40 9.50
CA LEU A 393 10.15 -5.32 10.95
C LEU A 393 9.06 -6.02 11.79
N SER A 394 7.81 -6.06 11.31
CA SER A 394 6.71 -6.73 12.03
C SER A 394 6.77 -8.26 11.98
N LYS A 395 7.45 -8.84 10.97
CA LYS A 395 7.63 -10.28 10.84
C LYS A 395 8.51 -10.86 11.96
N GLU A 396 9.45 -10.07 12.46
CA GLU A 396 10.41 -10.48 13.47
C GLU A 396 9.97 -10.05 14.87
N GLU A 397 9.80 -11.02 15.79
CA GLU A 397 9.37 -10.78 17.19
C GLU A 397 10.25 -9.73 17.90
N LEU A 398 11.56 -9.77 17.66
CA LEU A 398 12.56 -8.87 18.26
C LEU A 398 12.49 -7.44 17.74
N LEU A 399 11.86 -7.22 16.58
CA LEU A 399 11.79 -5.92 15.88
C LEU A 399 10.38 -5.31 15.89
N LYS A 400 9.37 -5.97 16.48
CA LYS A 400 8.00 -5.45 16.63
C LYS A 400 7.97 -4.02 17.22
N SER A 401 8.76 -3.75 18.27
CA SER A 401 8.86 -2.40 18.86
C SER A 401 9.31 -1.32 17.86
N ALA A 402 10.19 -1.69 16.92
CA ALA A 402 10.65 -0.80 15.87
C ALA A 402 9.58 -0.61 14.80
N SER A 403 8.84 -1.66 14.44
CA SER A 403 7.66 -1.55 13.58
C SER A 403 6.61 -0.59 14.16
N ASP A 404 6.33 -0.69 15.47
CA ASP A 404 5.39 0.18 16.17
C ASP A 404 5.84 1.65 16.13
N ALA A 405 7.11 1.92 16.44
CA ALA A 405 7.68 3.26 16.39
C ALA A 405 7.67 3.86 14.97
N LEU A 406 7.88 3.02 13.94
CA LEU A 406 7.81 3.44 12.53
C LEU A 406 6.36 3.77 12.14
N ALA A 407 5.39 2.93 12.52
CA ALA A 407 3.97 3.13 12.28
C ALA A 407 3.46 4.43 12.94
N GLU A 408 3.93 4.75 14.14
CA GLU A 408 3.56 5.98 14.85
C GLU A 408 4.20 7.23 14.23
N LEU A 409 5.50 7.18 13.88
CA LEU A 409 6.27 8.38 13.52
C LEU A 409 6.33 8.66 12.02
N LEU A 410 6.55 7.63 11.21
CA LEU A 410 6.93 7.78 9.80
C LEU A 410 5.77 7.53 8.85
N GLU A 411 4.93 6.53 9.11
CA GLU A 411 3.84 6.15 8.18
C GLU A 411 2.84 7.28 7.90
N PRO A 412 2.33 8.04 8.90
CA PRO A 412 1.45 9.17 8.61
C PRO A 412 2.17 10.25 7.80
N THR A 413 3.43 10.53 8.14
CA THR A 413 4.23 11.58 7.48
C THR A 413 4.58 11.20 6.04
N SER A 414 4.92 9.93 5.78
CA SER A 414 5.21 9.45 4.43
C SER A 414 3.94 9.46 3.57
N PHE A 415 2.81 9.05 4.14
CA PHE A 415 1.53 9.08 3.43
C PHE A 415 1.08 10.50 3.06
N HIS A 416 1.34 11.49 3.95
CA HIS A 416 1.09 12.90 3.64
C HIS A 416 1.85 13.40 2.40
N LEU A 417 3.01 12.84 2.04
CA LEU A 417 3.71 13.22 0.81
C LEU A 417 2.85 12.95 -0.43
N LEU A 418 2.17 11.80 -0.46
CA LEU A 418 1.29 11.42 -1.56
C LEU A 418 -0.02 12.21 -1.52
N ASN A 419 -0.64 12.36 -0.34
CA ASN A 419 -1.87 13.15 -0.20
C ASN A 419 -1.68 14.61 -0.61
N SER A 420 -0.52 15.22 -0.32
CA SER A 420 -0.20 16.59 -0.77
C SER A 420 -0.21 16.74 -2.30
N LEU A 421 0.09 15.68 -3.06
CA LEU A 421 -0.01 15.68 -4.52
C LEU A 421 -1.46 15.39 -4.99
N LEU A 422 -2.08 14.34 -4.44
CA LEU A 422 -3.42 13.90 -4.87
C LEU A 422 -4.53 14.91 -4.54
N ASN A 423 -4.41 15.65 -3.43
CA ASN A 423 -5.39 16.66 -3.01
C ASN A 423 -5.06 18.08 -3.48
N SER A 424 -4.01 18.25 -4.29
CA SER A 424 -3.66 19.57 -4.80
C SER A 424 -4.51 19.95 -6.01
N ALA A 425 -5.05 21.16 -6.00
CA ALA A 425 -5.74 21.75 -7.15
C ALA A 425 -4.78 22.18 -8.28
N GLN A 426 -3.47 22.25 -8.02
CA GLN A 426 -2.46 22.64 -9.02
C GLN A 426 -1.90 21.44 -9.81
N VAL A 427 -2.19 20.21 -9.38
CA VAL A 427 -1.86 18.97 -10.12
C VAL A 427 -3.08 18.62 -10.95
N LYS A 428 -2.90 18.46 -12.26
CA LYS A 428 -4.00 18.17 -13.17
C LYS A 428 -4.56 16.77 -12.91
N HIS A 429 -5.82 16.54 -13.28
CA HIS A 429 -6.44 15.24 -13.10
C HIS A 429 -5.65 14.12 -13.82
N GLU A 430 -5.16 14.38 -15.04
CA GLU A 430 -4.35 13.42 -15.80
C GLU A 430 -3.04 13.06 -15.08
N GLU A 431 -2.42 14.05 -14.43
CA GLU A 431 -1.20 13.87 -13.63
C GLU A 431 -1.48 13.03 -12.38
N LYS A 432 -2.64 13.24 -11.71
CA LYS A 432 -3.08 12.41 -10.57
C LYS A 432 -3.29 10.96 -11.00
N PHE A 433 -3.94 10.72 -12.15
CA PHE A 433 -4.08 9.36 -12.70
C PHE A 433 -2.73 8.75 -13.05
N GLN A 434 -1.79 9.52 -13.61
CA GLN A 434 -0.44 9.02 -13.90
C GLN A 434 0.31 8.55 -12.64
N ILE A 435 0.12 9.21 -11.49
CA ILE A 435 0.67 8.77 -10.22
C ILE A 435 0.09 7.40 -9.83
N LEU A 436 -1.24 7.25 -9.89
CA LEU A 436 -1.94 6.01 -9.55
C LEU A 436 -1.58 4.87 -10.51
N ASP A 437 -1.53 5.15 -11.82
CA ASP A 437 -1.12 4.20 -12.85
C ASP A 437 0.28 3.72 -12.58
N TRP A 438 1.23 4.62 -12.36
CA TRP A 438 2.61 4.23 -12.08
C TRP A 438 2.74 3.44 -10.77
N LEU A 439 2.04 3.81 -9.70
CA LEU A 439 2.04 3.05 -8.43
C LEU A 439 1.47 1.63 -8.59
N PHE A 440 0.45 1.47 -9.43
CA PHE A 440 -0.40 0.29 -9.55
C PHE A 440 -0.43 -0.25 -10.98
N SER A 441 0.76 -0.36 -11.59
CA SER A 441 0.99 -1.08 -12.84
C SER A 441 1.56 -2.47 -12.57
N ASP A 442 1.25 -3.43 -13.44
CA ASP A 442 1.88 -4.74 -13.42
C ASP A 442 3.30 -4.66 -13.99
N GLY A 443 4.23 -5.37 -13.35
CA GLY A 443 5.61 -5.48 -13.81
C GLY A 443 5.80 -6.47 -14.95
N SER A 444 4.72 -6.97 -15.56
CA SER A 444 4.74 -8.13 -16.43
C SER A 444 4.69 -7.76 -17.92
N ASP A 445 5.83 -7.32 -18.44
CA ASP A 445 6.24 -7.59 -19.83
C ASP A 445 7.64 -8.27 -19.90
N LEU A 446 8.18 -8.68 -18.75
CA LEU A 446 9.40 -9.49 -18.69
C LEU A 446 9.05 -10.90 -18.23
N ASN A 447 8.47 -11.67 -19.15
CA ASN A 447 8.78 -13.09 -19.28
C ASN A 447 10.27 -13.21 -19.69
N LEU A 448 11.19 -12.77 -18.83
CA LEU A 448 12.55 -13.26 -18.90
C LEU A 448 12.50 -14.65 -18.30
N VAL A 449 12.65 -15.63 -19.19
CA VAL A 449 13.15 -16.97 -18.91
C VAL A 449 14.14 -16.87 -17.75
N LEU A 450 13.71 -17.23 -16.55
CA LEU A 450 14.60 -17.41 -15.43
C LEU A 450 15.28 -18.75 -15.68
N GLU A 451 16.46 -18.71 -16.32
CA GLU A 451 17.40 -19.81 -16.25
C GLU A 451 17.64 -20.15 -14.77
N ASP A 452 17.40 -21.42 -14.44
CA ASP A 452 17.83 -22.16 -13.25
C ASP A 452 18.59 -21.37 -12.17
N SER A 453 17.83 -20.77 -11.24
CA SER A 453 18.30 -20.59 -9.86
C SER A 453 17.13 -20.55 -8.88
N CYS A 454 16.14 -21.44 -9.03
CA CYS A 454 15.10 -21.66 -8.01
C CYS A 454 15.53 -22.77 -7.05
N THR A 455 16.48 -22.48 -6.17
CA THR A 455 16.66 -23.26 -4.94
C THR A 455 17.07 -22.34 -3.78
N ASN A 456 16.26 -22.39 -2.73
CA ASN A 456 16.44 -21.85 -1.37
C ASN A 456 15.70 -20.54 -1.09
N GLN A 457 14.96 -20.57 0.03
CA GLN A 457 14.37 -19.42 0.70
C GLN A 457 15.44 -18.33 0.88
N GLU A 458 15.52 -17.38 -0.03
CA GLU A 458 16.26 -16.15 0.26
C GLU A 458 15.40 -15.34 1.22
N THR A 459 15.76 -15.42 2.50
CA THR A 459 15.41 -14.42 3.51
C THR A 459 15.79 -13.06 2.94
N TYR A 460 14.83 -12.35 2.33
CA TYR A 460 15.09 -11.03 1.75
C TYR A 460 15.72 -10.13 2.82
N SER A 461 17.00 -9.80 2.65
CA SER A 461 17.68 -8.86 3.55
C SER A 461 16.92 -7.55 3.57
N MET A 462 16.69 -6.98 4.76
CA MET A 462 15.99 -5.69 4.89
C MET A 462 16.73 -4.55 4.17
N GLU A 463 18.05 -4.70 3.95
CA GLU A 463 18.85 -3.77 3.17
C GLU A 463 18.40 -3.71 1.69
N ALA A 464 17.99 -4.86 1.13
CA ALA A 464 17.58 -4.96 -0.28
C ALA A 464 16.34 -4.09 -0.60
N ILE A 465 15.55 -3.72 0.41
CA ILE A 465 14.41 -2.79 0.27
C ILE A 465 14.90 -1.44 -0.26
N PHE A 466 16.04 -0.95 0.24
CA PHE A 466 16.53 0.38 -0.05
C PHE A 466 17.51 0.41 -1.24
N SER A 467 17.86 -0.73 -1.84
CA SER A 467 18.70 -0.79 -3.05
C SER A 467 17.88 -0.67 -4.35
N VAL A 468 16.55 -0.79 -4.27
CA VAL A 468 15.64 -0.68 -5.43
C VAL A 468 15.66 0.74 -6.00
N THR A 469 15.67 0.84 -7.33
CA THR A 469 15.63 2.12 -8.06
C THR A 469 14.23 2.35 -8.64
N VAL A 470 13.92 3.58 -9.04
CA VAL A 470 12.66 3.94 -9.70
C VAL A 470 12.34 3.05 -10.90
N ASN A 471 13.35 2.66 -11.68
CA ASN A 471 13.16 1.85 -12.88
C ASN A 471 12.94 0.36 -12.58
N SER A 472 13.40 -0.14 -11.44
CA SER A 472 13.28 -1.54 -11.05
C SER A 472 12.14 -1.82 -10.07
N MET A 473 11.38 -0.80 -9.67
CA MET A 473 10.32 -0.91 -8.66
C MET A 473 9.27 -1.98 -9.01
N HIS A 474 8.75 -1.98 -10.23
CA HIS A 474 7.65 -2.88 -10.64
C HIS A 474 8.06 -4.36 -10.67
N GLY A 475 9.34 -4.65 -10.95
CA GLY A 475 9.90 -6.01 -10.93
C GLY A 475 10.43 -6.44 -9.55
N ALA A 476 10.53 -5.54 -8.58
CA ALA A 476 11.08 -5.82 -7.27
C ALA A 476 10.05 -6.52 -6.37
N LYS A 477 10.07 -7.86 -6.34
CA LYS A 477 9.17 -8.69 -5.49
C LYS A 477 9.17 -8.25 -4.02
N VAL A 478 10.31 -7.79 -3.49
CA VAL A 478 10.44 -7.31 -2.10
C VAL A 478 9.49 -6.15 -1.77
N LEU A 479 9.11 -5.31 -2.74
CA LEU A 479 8.26 -4.13 -2.53
C LEU A 479 6.76 -4.41 -2.68
N LEU A 480 6.34 -5.60 -3.12
CA LEU A 480 4.92 -5.91 -3.40
C LEU A 480 4.03 -5.69 -2.17
N ILE A 481 4.46 -6.15 -1.00
CA ILE A 481 3.70 -5.99 0.24
C ILE A 481 3.60 -4.52 0.69
N GLY A 482 4.61 -3.71 0.40
CA GLY A 482 4.58 -2.27 0.66
C GLY A 482 3.65 -1.52 -0.30
N ARG A 483 3.60 -1.92 -1.57
CA ARG A 483 2.62 -1.41 -2.55
C ARG A 483 1.19 -1.75 -2.13
N LEU A 484 0.97 -2.99 -1.69
CA LEU A 484 -0.31 -3.42 -1.14
C LEU A 484 -0.71 -2.57 0.07
N ALA A 485 0.18 -2.36 1.03
CA ALA A 485 -0.10 -1.54 2.21
C ALA A 485 -0.39 -0.07 1.87
N LEU A 486 0.33 0.50 0.89
CA LEU A 486 0.05 1.85 0.39
C LEU A 486 -1.35 1.93 -0.25
N PHE A 487 -1.73 0.93 -1.05
CA PHE A 487 -3.08 0.85 -1.62
C PHE A 487 -4.16 0.78 -0.53
N LEU A 488 -3.95 -0.02 0.52
CA LEU A 488 -4.87 -0.07 1.67
C LEU A 488 -4.97 1.27 2.41
N ASN A 489 -3.86 2.02 2.53
CA ASN A 489 -3.87 3.35 3.13
C ASN A 489 -4.64 4.37 2.26
N LEU A 490 -4.57 4.27 0.92
CA LEU A 490 -5.39 5.06 0.01
C LEU A 490 -6.88 4.75 0.16
N LEU A 491 -7.26 3.47 0.25
CA LEU A 491 -8.66 3.07 0.49
C LEU A 491 -9.20 3.61 1.82
N LYS A 492 -8.39 3.56 2.89
CA LYS A 492 -8.77 4.06 4.23
C LYS A 492 -8.89 5.59 4.28
N SER A 493 -8.05 6.30 3.53
CA SER A 493 -8.03 7.77 3.48
C SER A 493 -8.92 8.36 2.38
N ALA A 494 -9.66 7.52 1.66
CA ALA A 494 -10.60 7.95 0.62
C ALA A 494 -11.60 9.05 1.03
N PRO A 495 -12.07 9.17 2.30
CA PRO A 495 -12.88 10.31 2.70
C PRO A 495 -12.22 11.67 2.46
N GLU A 496 -10.88 11.73 2.52
CA GLU A 496 -10.08 12.96 2.36
C GLU A 496 -9.70 13.25 0.90
N LEU A 497 -10.00 12.35 -0.04
CA LEU A 497 -9.61 12.44 -1.45
C LEU A 497 -10.72 13.03 -2.32
N GLU A 498 -10.37 13.66 -3.43
CA GLU A 498 -11.33 14.14 -4.45
C GLU A 498 -11.99 12.97 -5.21
N ASP A 499 -13.20 13.20 -5.76
CA ASP A 499 -13.98 12.16 -6.45
C ASP A 499 -13.27 11.53 -7.65
N ASP A 500 -12.50 12.31 -8.42
CA ASP A 500 -11.73 11.77 -9.56
C ASP A 500 -10.61 10.83 -9.11
N VAL A 501 -9.98 11.13 -7.96
CA VAL A 501 -8.94 10.28 -7.37
C VAL A 501 -9.59 8.99 -6.83
N ARG A 502 -10.77 9.09 -6.19
CA ARG A 502 -11.55 7.92 -5.76
C ARG A 502 -11.90 7.03 -6.95
N LEU A 503 -12.31 7.61 -8.08
CA LEU A 503 -12.56 6.88 -9.32
C LEU A 503 -11.29 6.20 -9.85
N GLY A 504 -10.15 6.89 -9.81
CA GLY A 504 -8.85 6.32 -10.18
C GLY A 504 -8.45 5.13 -9.31
N ILE A 505 -8.67 5.22 -8.00
CA ILE A 505 -8.42 4.11 -7.07
C ILE A 505 -9.35 2.93 -7.36
N ALA A 506 -10.64 3.17 -7.62
CA ALA A 506 -11.59 2.11 -7.93
C ALA A 506 -11.20 1.33 -9.20
N ARG A 507 -10.69 2.02 -10.22
CA ARG A 507 -10.15 1.38 -11.45
C ARG A 507 -8.90 0.52 -11.23
N LYS A 508 -8.26 0.63 -10.07
CA LYS A 508 -7.07 -0.17 -9.70
C LYS A 508 -7.39 -1.35 -8.78
N LEU A 509 -8.67 -1.64 -8.54
CA LEU A 509 -9.07 -2.84 -7.78
C LEU A 509 -8.70 -4.15 -8.49
N GLY A 510 -8.65 -4.15 -9.83
CA GLY A 510 -8.15 -5.30 -10.61
C GLY A 510 -6.70 -5.65 -10.26
N TRP A 511 -5.79 -4.67 -10.38
CA TRP A 511 -4.39 -4.78 -9.95
C TRP A 511 -4.25 -5.28 -8.51
N PHE A 512 -5.13 -4.83 -7.62
CA PHE A 512 -5.11 -5.28 -6.23
C PHE A 512 -5.35 -6.79 -6.13
N PHE A 513 -6.29 -7.36 -6.88
CA PHE A 513 -6.52 -8.82 -6.92
C PHE A 513 -5.39 -9.58 -7.61
N ASP A 514 -4.81 -9.04 -8.67
CA ASP A 514 -3.66 -9.65 -9.34
C ASP A 514 -2.47 -9.82 -8.38
N ILE A 515 -2.26 -8.85 -7.48
CA ILE A 515 -1.23 -8.94 -6.43
C ILE A 515 -1.57 -9.97 -5.36
N LEU A 516 -2.84 -10.15 -4.99
CA LEU A 516 -3.24 -11.14 -3.97
C LEU A 516 -2.94 -12.58 -4.42
N VAL A 517 -2.86 -12.82 -5.73
CA VAL A 517 -2.53 -14.11 -6.34
C VAL A 517 -1.04 -14.44 -6.25
N ASP A 518 -0.16 -13.46 -6.01
CA ASP A 518 1.28 -13.72 -5.88
C ASP A 518 1.58 -14.57 -4.63
N GLU A 519 2.43 -15.59 -4.79
CA GLU A 519 2.72 -16.60 -3.76
C GLU A 519 3.26 -16.00 -2.44
N TYR A 520 4.06 -14.93 -2.54
CA TYR A 520 4.65 -14.27 -1.37
C TYR A 520 3.62 -13.39 -0.66
N VAL A 521 2.75 -12.73 -1.43
CA VAL A 521 1.72 -11.85 -0.90
C VAL A 521 0.61 -12.67 -0.24
N TYR A 522 0.14 -13.73 -0.91
CA TYR A 522 -0.83 -14.68 -0.38
C TYR A 522 -0.41 -15.22 1.00
N SER A 523 0.78 -15.80 1.08
CA SER A 523 1.32 -16.36 2.32
C SER A 523 1.48 -15.28 3.40
N SER A 524 1.97 -14.09 3.02
CA SER A 524 2.11 -12.96 3.94
C SER A 524 0.77 -12.51 4.50
N ILE A 525 -0.31 -12.43 3.72
CA ILE A 525 -1.62 -11.95 4.18
C ILE A 525 -2.23 -12.87 5.23
N LEU A 526 -2.04 -14.18 5.09
CA LEU A 526 -2.61 -15.16 6.02
C LEU A 526 -1.85 -15.21 7.36
N VAL A 527 -0.54 -14.95 7.35
CA VAL A 527 0.30 -15.06 8.55
C VAL A 527 0.51 -13.72 9.25
N LEU A 528 0.56 -12.61 8.51
CA LEU A 528 0.93 -11.31 9.07
C LEU A 528 -0.15 -10.71 9.97
N GLN A 529 0.31 -10.20 11.11
CA GLN A 529 -0.43 -9.25 11.92
C GLN A 529 0.21 -7.87 11.77
N VAL A 530 -0.61 -6.88 11.44
CA VAL A 530 -0.16 -5.51 11.20
C VAL A 530 -0.63 -4.63 12.36
N PRO A 531 0.23 -3.76 12.91
CA PRO A 531 -0.22 -2.79 13.91
C PRO A 531 -1.24 -1.83 13.28
N VAL A 532 -2.36 -1.60 13.96
CA VAL A 532 -3.36 -0.62 13.55
C VAL A 532 -3.55 0.36 14.71
N LEU A 533 -3.44 1.66 14.40
CA LEU A 533 -3.69 2.72 15.37
C LEU A 533 -5.21 2.84 15.59
N TYR A 534 -5.65 2.50 16.80
CA TYR A 534 -7.03 2.71 17.23
C TYR A 534 -7.14 4.03 18.00
N ALA A 535 -8.01 4.92 17.52
CA ALA A 535 -8.41 6.11 18.27
C ALA A 535 -9.55 5.75 19.22
N SER A 536 -9.21 5.21 20.39
CA SER A 536 -10.15 4.92 21.47
C SER A 536 -9.84 5.81 22.69
N GLY A 537 -10.37 7.03 22.71
CA GLY A 537 -10.22 7.96 23.85
C GLY A 537 -8.93 8.79 23.84
N GLN A 538 -8.45 9.20 25.03
CA GLN A 538 -7.27 10.09 25.20
C GLN A 538 -5.91 9.40 24.94
N ASN A 539 -5.86 8.08 24.84
CA ASN A 539 -4.64 7.32 24.54
C ASN A 539 -4.79 6.60 23.19
N GLN A 540 -3.84 6.81 22.28
CA GLN A 540 -3.72 6.01 21.05
C GLN A 540 -3.15 4.63 21.44
N GLU A 541 -3.93 3.57 21.26
CA GLU A 541 -3.47 2.19 21.44
C GLU A 541 -3.21 1.55 20.07
N LEU A 542 -2.06 0.89 19.94
CA LEU A 542 -1.70 0.07 18.78
C LEU A 542 -2.22 -1.35 19.01
N ALA A 543 -3.19 -1.78 18.21
CA ALA A 543 -3.68 -3.16 18.24
C ALA A 543 -3.17 -3.93 17.02
N TYR A 544 -2.68 -5.14 17.24
CA TYR A 544 -2.28 -6.03 16.16
C TYR A 544 -3.52 -6.72 15.58
N GLN A 545 -3.69 -6.61 14.26
CA GLN A 545 -4.79 -7.26 13.55
C GLN A 545 -4.29 -8.08 12.37
N PRO A 546 -4.95 -9.21 12.04
CA PRO A 546 -4.64 -9.96 10.83
C PRO A 546 -4.72 -9.05 9.60
N MET A 547 -3.76 -9.19 8.68
CA MET A 547 -3.68 -8.37 7.48
C MET A 547 -4.96 -8.49 6.63
N LEU A 548 -5.55 -9.69 6.54
CA LEU A 548 -6.83 -9.91 5.89
C LEU A 548 -7.97 -9.06 6.48
N SER A 549 -8.02 -8.91 7.81
CA SER A 549 -9.02 -8.05 8.47
C SER A 549 -8.83 -6.58 8.07
N SER A 550 -7.58 -6.11 8.04
CA SER A 550 -7.24 -4.76 7.58
C SER A 550 -7.61 -4.51 6.12
N ILE A 551 -7.43 -5.52 5.25
CA ILE A 551 -7.86 -5.50 3.84
C ILE A 551 -9.38 -5.34 3.75
N LEU A 552 -10.14 -6.21 4.41
CA LEU A 552 -11.61 -6.17 4.39
C LEU A 552 -12.14 -4.85 4.95
N HIS A 553 -11.56 -4.36 6.03
CA HIS A 553 -11.94 -3.07 6.61
C HIS A 553 -11.67 -1.91 5.65
N ALA A 554 -10.52 -1.88 4.98
CA ALA A 554 -10.19 -0.84 4.01
C ALA A 554 -11.16 -0.82 2.82
N LEU A 555 -11.46 -2.00 2.26
CA LEU A 555 -12.41 -2.14 1.15
C LEU A 555 -13.83 -1.70 1.56
N LYS A 556 -14.31 -2.16 2.72
CA LYS A 556 -15.62 -1.75 3.26
C LYS A 556 -15.70 -0.24 3.49
N THR A 557 -14.66 0.36 4.06
CA THR A 557 -14.56 1.81 4.26
C THR A 557 -14.65 2.53 2.91
N PHE A 558 -13.91 2.07 1.91
CA PHE A 558 -13.94 2.65 0.57
C PHE A 558 -15.31 2.54 -0.08
N MET A 559 -15.97 1.38 -0.01
CA MET A 559 -17.33 1.17 -0.53
C MET A 559 -18.34 2.16 0.06
N VAL A 560 -18.29 2.40 1.37
CA VAL A 560 -19.17 3.38 2.03
C VAL A 560 -18.93 4.79 1.46
N VAL A 561 -17.67 5.19 1.35
CA VAL A 561 -17.29 6.54 0.87
C VAL A 561 -17.71 6.77 -0.57
N VAL A 562 -17.53 5.78 -1.46
CA VAL A 562 -17.79 5.98 -2.89
C VAL A 562 -19.23 5.67 -3.32
N SER A 563 -20.07 5.15 -2.42
CA SER A 563 -21.45 4.72 -2.72
C SER A 563 -22.32 5.76 -3.44
N SER A 564 -22.05 7.05 -3.24
CA SER A 564 -22.77 8.18 -3.87
C SER A 564 -22.05 8.80 -5.07
N THR A 565 -20.95 8.19 -5.53
CA THR A 565 -20.06 8.73 -6.58
C THR A 565 -20.04 7.84 -7.83
N LEU A 566 -19.46 8.33 -8.93
CA LEU A 566 -19.27 7.54 -10.15
C LEU A 566 -18.38 6.31 -9.93
N ALA A 567 -17.50 6.34 -8.92
CA ALA A 567 -16.62 5.23 -8.57
C ALA A 567 -17.38 3.99 -8.07
N TRP A 568 -18.61 4.15 -7.58
CA TRP A 568 -19.47 3.00 -7.21
C TRP A 568 -19.72 2.05 -8.39
N ARG A 569 -19.84 2.58 -9.61
CA ARG A 569 -20.04 1.77 -10.81
C ARG A 569 -18.84 0.85 -11.07
N GLU A 570 -17.62 1.37 -10.88
CA GLU A 570 -16.39 0.60 -11.04
C GLU A 570 -16.29 -0.50 -9.97
N ILE A 571 -16.66 -0.21 -8.71
CA ILE A 571 -16.72 -1.22 -7.64
C ILE A 571 -17.71 -2.34 -7.99
N LEU A 572 -18.91 -1.99 -8.46
CA LEU A 572 -19.90 -2.99 -8.84
C LEU A 572 -19.41 -3.85 -10.02
N SER A 573 -18.79 -3.25 -11.04
CA SER A 573 -18.19 -4.00 -12.16
C SER A 573 -17.14 -4.96 -11.64
N PHE A 574 -16.23 -4.47 -10.80
CA PHE A 574 -15.16 -5.25 -10.19
C PHE A 574 -15.69 -6.44 -9.39
N VAL A 575 -16.70 -6.25 -8.54
CA VAL A 575 -17.32 -7.32 -7.74
C VAL A 575 -17.98 -8.37 -8.63
N VAL A 576 -18.62 -7.96 -9.73
CA VAL A 576 -19.29 -8.88 -10.67
C VAL A 576 -18.26 -9.67 -11.48
N GLU A 577 -17.25 -9.01 -12.03
CA GLU A 577 -16.17 -9.65 -12.80
C GLU A 577 -15.43 -10.71 -11.97
N ASN A 578 -15.29 -10.47 -10.66
CA ASN A 578 -14.57 -11.35 -9.75
C ASN A 578 -15.49 -12.27 -8.94
N PHE A 579 -16.78 -12.35 -9.25
CA PHE A 579 -17.75 -13.14 -8.47
C PHE A 579 -17.41 -14.64 -8.42
N LEU A 580 -16.89 -15.19 -9.52
CA LEU A 580 -16.45 -16.59 -9.62
C LEU A 580 -14.94 -16.72 -9.67
N HIS A 581 -14.21 -15.79 -9.05
CA HIS A 581 -12.76 -15.75 -9.14
C HIS A 581 -12.12 -17.10 -8.74
N PRO A 582 -11.17 -17.64 -9.53
CA PRO A 582 -10.57 -18.95 -9.30
C PRO A 582 -9.75 -19.03 -8.00
N HIS A 583 -9.12 -17.92 -7.59
CA HIS A 583 -8.41 -17.83 -6.31
C HIS A 583 -9.41 -17.75 -5.14
N PHE A 584 -9.31 -18.67 -4.18
CA PHE A 584 -10.25 -18.71 -3.05
C PHE A 584 -10.24 -17.42 -2.22
N LEU A 585 -9.06 -16.86 -1.89
CA LEU A 585 -8.96 -15.63 -1.09
C LEU A 585 -9.72 -14.46 -1.73
N CYS A 586 -9.55 -14.26 -3.04
CA CYS A 586 -10.27 -13.23 -3.78
C CYS A 586 -11.78 -13.51 -3.80
N SER A 587 -12.19 -14.77 -4.01
CA SER A 587 -13.59 -15.17 -3.96
C SER A 587 -14.22 -14.88 -2.58
N GLU A 588 -13.52 -15.19 -1.48
CA GLU A 588 -13.98 -14.91 -0.12
C GLU A 588 -14.10 -13.40 0.14
N ILE A 589 -13.13 -12.60 -0.33
CA ILE A 589 -13.21 -11.14 -0.25
C ILE A 589 -14.45 -10.64 -0.98
N VAL A 590 -14.70 -11.07 -2.22
CA VAL A 590 -15.86 -10.65 -3.00
C VAL A 590 -17.17 -11.00 -2.31
N VAL A 591 -17.31 -12.23 -1.81
CA VAL A 591 -18.50 -12.67 -1.08
C VAL A 591 -18.72 -11.85 0.19
N GLU A 592 -17.66 -11.53 0.94
CA GLU A 592 -17.75 -10.69 2.13
C GLU A 592 -18.15 -9.23 1.80
N LEU A 593 -17.68 -8.68 0.67
CA LEU A 593 -18.10 -7.35 0.20
C LEU A 593 -19.58 -7.33 -0.23
N LEU A 594 -20.06 -8.40 -0.87
CA LEU A 594 -21.49 -8.55 -1.20
C LEU A 594 -22.33 -8.70 0.08
N CYS A 595 -21.89 -9.52 1.04
CA CYS A 595 -22.55 -9.64 2.34
C CYS A 595 -22.61 -8.29 3.07
N PHE A 596 -21.52 -7.52 3.06
CA PHE A 596 -21.48 -6.17 3.62
C PHE A 596 -22.49 -5.25 2.93
N THR A 597 -22.57 -5.29 1.59
CA THR A 597 -23.55 -4.52 0.82
C THR A 597 -24.97 -4.88 1.22
N VAL A 598 -25.29 -6.18 1.30
CA VAL A 598 -26.62 -6.66 1.68
C VAL A 598 -27.03 -6.24 3.09
N ARG A 599 -26.09 -6.18 4.04
CA ARG A 599 -26.36 -5.77 5.43
C ARG A 599 -26.65 -4.27 5.58
N HIS A 600 -26.15 -3.43 4.68
CA HIS A 600 -26.13 -1.97 4.86
C HIS A 600 -26.81 -1.17 3.74
N ALA A 601 -27.10 -1.78 2.59
CA ALA A 601 -27.77 -1.13 1.47
C ALA A 601 -29.29 -0.99 1.68
N GLU A 602 -29.91 -0.13 0.86
CA GLU A 602 -31.36 -0.03 0.77
C GLU A 602 -31.98 -1.33 0.24
N ILE A 603 -33.19 -1.66 0.72
CA ILE A 603 -33.84 -2.95 0.44
C ILE A 603 -34.07 -3.18 -1.07
N ASP A 604 -34.30 -2.12 -1.83
CA ASP A 604 -34.51 -2.19 -3.28
C ASP A 604 -33.23 -2.64 -4.01
N LEU A 605 -32.07 -2.12 -3.59
CA LEU A 605 -30.77 -2.54 -4.13
C LEU A 605 -30.46 -3.99 -3.75
N VAL A 606 -30.76 -4.38 -2.50
CA VAL A 606 -30.58 -5.78 -2.05
C VAL A 606 -31.41 -6.74 -2.88
N ILE A 607 -32.68 -6.40 -3.12
CA ILE A 607 -33.59 -7.18 -3.96
C ILE A 607 -33.05 -7.29 -5.40
N ASP A 608 -32.60 -6.18 -6.00
CA ASP A 608 -32.05 -6.18 -7.37
C ASP A 608 -30.81 -7.08 -7.50
N ILE A 609 -29.88 -7.03 -6.52
CA ILE A 609 -28.71 -7.91 -6.50
C ILE A 609 -29.14 -9.38 -6.43
N ILE A 610 -30.08 -9.72 -5.55
CA ILE A 610 -30.56 -11.09 -5.38
C ILE A 610 -31.28 -11.58 -6.64
N ASP A 611 -32.13 -10.76 -7.26
CA ASP A 611 -32.85 -11.11 -8.48
C ASP A 611 -31.87 -11.36 -9.65
N LYS A 612 -30.81 -10.55 -9.76
CA LYS A 612 -29.73 -10.75 -10.75
C LYS A 612 -28.96 -12.05 -10.51
N LEU A 613 -28.61 -12.35 -9.25
CA LEU A 613 -27.94 -13.61 -8.90
C LEU A 613 -28.86 -14.82 -9.17
N CYS A 614 -30.15 -14.72 -8.88
CA CYS A 614 -31.13 -15.77 -9.21
C CYS A 614 -31.27 -15.97 -10.73
N SER A 615 -31.18 -14.89 -11.50
CA SER A 615 -31.17 -14.95 -12.97
C SER A 615 -29.90 -15.61 -13.51
N LEU A 616 -28.73 -15.30 -12.94
CA LEU A 616 -27.47 -15.95 -13.26
C LEU A 616 -27.47 -17.44 -12.88
N LEU A 617 -28.03 -17.78 -11.71
CA LEU A 617 -28.23 -19.17 -11.29
C LEU A 617 -29.07 -19.93 -12.33
N ARG A 618 -30.11 -19.27 -12.87
CA ARG A 618 -31.00 -19.85 -13.89
C ARG A 618 -30.27 -20.11 -15.21
N SER A 619 -29.36 -19.23 -15.63
CA SER A 619 -28.58 -19.45 -16.86
C SER A 619 -27.62 -20.64 -16.72
N VAL A 620 -26.92 -20.75 -15.58
CA VAL A 620 -25.92 -21.81 -15.35
C VAL A 620 -26.56 -23.17 -15.04
N ALA A 621 -27.77 -23.19 -14.48
CA ALA A 621 -28.53 -24.42 -14.21
C ALA A 621 -28.83 -25.25 -15.46
N SER A 622 -28.72 -24.68 -16.66
CA SER A 622 -28.92 -25.39 -17.93
C SER A 622 -27.69 -26.16 -18.40
N SER A 623 -26.48 -25.76 -17.98
CA SER A 623 -25.20 -26.25 -18.52
C SER A 623 -24.38 -27.06 -17.53
N GLU A 624 -24.54 -26.84 -16.23
CA GLU A 624 -23.69 -27.46 -15.20
C GLU A 624 -24.43 -28.44 -14.29
N SER A 625 -23.72 -29.44 -13.77
CA SER A 625 -24.30 -30.40 -12.84
C SER A 625 -24.38 -29.85 -11.40
N VAL A 626 -25.45 -30.20 -10.69
CA VAL A 626 -25.67 -29.87 -9.28
C VAL A 626 -24.71 -30.64 -8.36
N PHE A 627 -24.24 -31.82 -8.78
CA PHE A 627 -23.47 -32.71 -7.93
C PHE A 627 -22.00 -32.34 -7.79
N VAL A 628 -21.47 -31.49 -8.68
CA VAL A 628 -20.07 -31.03 -8.60
C VAL A 628 -19.99 -29.81 -7.67
N PRO A 629 -19.43 -29.91 -6.45
CA PRO A 629 -19.47 -28.81 -5.46
C PRO A 629 -18.71 -27.55 -5.89
N GLY A 630 -17.74 -27.70 -6.80
CA GLY A 630 -16.96 -26.59 -7.35
C GLY A 630 -17.53 -25.95 -8.62
N SER A 631 -18.70 -26.39 -9.10
CA SER A 631 -19.32 -25.84 -10.30
C SER A 631 -19.76 -24.39 -10.09
N GLY A 632 -19.81 -23.61 -11.17
CA GLY A 632 -20.37 -22.25 -11.16
C GLY A 632 -21.78 -22.24 -10.57
N LEU A 633 -22.61 -23.25 -10.88
CA LEU A 633 -23.96 -23.42 -10.31
C LEU A 633 -23.92 -23.48 -8.78
N ARG A 634 -23.06 -24.34 -8.21
CA ARG A 634 -22.94 -24.52 -6.76
C ARG A 634 -22.29 -23.31 -6.08
N LYS A 635 -21.33 -22.65 -6.73
CA LYS A 635 -20.74 -21.38 -6.24
C LYS A 635 -21.74 -20.24 -6.19
N ILE A 636 -22.57 -20.07 -7.23
CA ILE A 636 -23.65 -19.06 -7.25
C ILE A 636 -24.69 -19.39 -6.17
N ALA A 637 -25.12 -20.66 -6.06
CA ALA A 637 -26.08 -21.09 -5.05
C ALA A 637 -25.57 -20.83 -3.63
N ARG A 638 -24.31 -21.16 -3.33
CA ARG A 638 -23.66 -20.86 -2.04
C ARG A 638 -23.68 -19.37 -1.73
N SER A 639 -23.33 -18.55 -2.69
CA SER A 639 -23.31 -17.09 -2.53
C SER A 639 -24.72 -16.56 -2.24
N ILE A 640 -25.75 -17.04 -2.95
CA ILE A 640 -27.14 -16.68 -2.67
C ILE A 640 -27.53 -17.08 -1.25
N CYS A 641 -27.26 -18.33 -0.83
CA CYS A 641 -27.57 -18.81 0.52
C CYS A 641 -26.87 -17.97 1.61
N MET A 642 -25.60 -17.63 1.41
CA MET A 642 -24.82 -16.75 2.29
C MET A 642 -25.47 -15.36 2.41
N LEU A 643 -25.85 -14.73 1.29
CA LEU A 643 -26.48 -13.41 1.30
C LEU A 643 -27.86 -13.44 1.97
N LEU A 644 -28.65 -14.49 1.73
CA LEU A 644 -29.97 -14.66 2.34
C LEU A 644 -29.92 -14.80 3.86
N SER A 645 -28.82 -15.32 4.42
CA SER A 645 -28.64 -15.39 5.88
C SER A 645 -28.63 -14.02 6.57
N TYR A 646 -28.36 -12.95 5.82
CA TYR A 646 -28.39 -11.56 6.30
C TYR A 646 -29.64 -10.78 5.90
N CYS A 647 -30.56 -11.41 5.15
CA CYS A 647 -31.76 -10.75 4.63
C CYS A 647 -32.96 -10.87 5.58
N SER A 648 -33.98 -10.05 5.34
CA SER A 648 -35.26 -10.17 6.03
C SER A 648 -36.00 -11.46 5.64
N GLN A 649 -36.84 -11.97 6.55
CA GLN A 649 -37.72 -13.12 6.29
C GLN A 649 -38.58 -12.94 5.01
N SER A 650 -39.01 -11.72 4.70
CA SER A 650 -39.80 -11.42 3.49
C SER A 650 -39.00 -11.63 2.20
N THR A 651 -37.71 -11.29 2.20
CA THR A 651 -36.81 -11.46 1.05
C THR A 651 -36.51 -12.95 0.83
N VAL A 652 -36.28 -13.69 1.91
CA VAL A 652 -36.05 -15.15 1.86
C VAL A 652 -37.31 -15.87 1.32
N ASP A 653 -38.49 -15.49 1.80
CA ASP A 653 -39.78 -16.03 1.32
C ASP A 653 -40.02 -15.71 -0.17
N ARG A 654 -39.70 -14.49 -0.62
CA ARG A 654 -39.77 -14.10 -2.04
C ARG A 654 -38.88 -14.97 -2.92
N VAL A 655 -37.60 -15.18 -2.54
CA VAL A 655 -36.69 -16.03 -3.31
C VAL A 655 -37.20 -17.47 -3.35
N TYR A 656 -37.63 -18.01 -2.21
CA TYR A 656 -38.19 -19.35 -2.14
C TYR A 656 -39.39 -19.50 -3.09
N ASN A 657 -40.38 -18.61 -3.00
CA ASN A 657 -41.57 -18.64 -3.86
C ASN A 657 -41.23 -18.45 -5.34
N SER A 658 -40.25 -17.61 -5.69
CA SER A 658 -39.80 -17.44 -7.08
C SER A 658 -39.23 -18.72 -7.71
N MET A 659 -38.68 -19.63 -6.90
CA MET A 659 -38.15 -20.92 -7.34
C MET A 659 -39.21 -22.03 -7.30
N VAL A 660 -40.19 -21.91 -6.40
CA VAL A 660 -41.22 -22.93 -6.14
C VAL A 660 -42.48 -22.73 -6.99
N ASP A 661 -42.92 -21.49 -7.24
CA ASP A 661 -44.15 -21.17 -7.99
C ASP A 661 -44.02 -21.44 -9.51
N GLY A 662 -42.81 -21.71 -9.99
CA GLY A 662 -42.55 -22.18 -11.35
C GLY A 662 -42.82 -23.68 -11.53
N ASN A 663 -44.11 -24.05 -11.64
CA ASN A 663 -44.56 -25.42 -11.88
C ASN A 663 -43.76 -26.14 -13.01
N THR A 664 -43.28 -27.34 -12.71
CA THR A 664 -42.88 -28.45 -13.63
C THR A 664 -41.65 -28.28 -14.55
N SER A 665 -40.85 -27.22 -14.46
CA SER A 665 -39.62 -27.14 -15.26
C SER A 665 -38.46 -27.90 -14.61
N LYS A 666 -37.71 -28.71 -15.38
CA LYS A 666 -36.49 -29.40 -14.91
C LYS A 666 -35.47 -28.42 -14.29
N LEU A 667 -35.43 -27.19 -14.81
CA LEU A 667 -34.53 -26.12 -14.35
C LEU A 667 -34.87 -25.60 -12.95
N SER A 668 -36.15 -25.40 -12.64
CA SER A 668 -36.56 -24.95 -11.30
C SER A 668 -36.23 -25.99 -10.22
N SER A 669 -36.34 -27.28 -10.52
CA SER A 669 -35.88 -28.36 -9.64
C SER A 669 -34.36 -28.35 -9.43
N ILE A 670 -33.58 -28.17 -10.50
CA ILE A 670 -32.09 -28.09 -10.43
C ILE A 670 -31.65 -26.94 -9.52
N MET A 671 -32.23 -25.75 -9.73
CA MET A 671 -31.93 -24.56 -8.92
C MET A 671 -32.32 -24.74 -7.46
N TYR A 672 -33.51 -25.31 -7.21
CA TYR A 672 -34.00 -25.61 -5.86
C TYR A 672 -33.04 -26.56 -5.12
N PHE A 673 -32.61 -27.65 -5.75
CA PHE A 673 -31.67 -28.58 -5.15
C PHE A 673 -30.29 -27.95 -4.91
N ALA A 674 -29.78 -27.15 -5.85
CA ALA A 674 -28.51 -26.45 -5.68
C ALA A 674 -28.51 -25.55 -4.44
N LEU A 675 -29.59 -24.79 -4.22
CA LEU A 675 -29.75 -23.93 -3.04
C LEU A 675 -29.84 -24.74 -1.75
N LEU A 676 -30.62 -25.82 -1.73
CA LEU A 676 -30.72 -26.69 -0.54
C LEU A 676 -29.38 -27.33 -0.20
N MET A 677 -28.66 -27.85 -1.19
CA MET A 677 -27.34 -28.48 -1.00
C MET A 677 -26.28 -27.51 -0.49
N GLU A 678 -26.43 -26.20 -0.75
CA GLU A 678 -25.55 -25.14 -0.24
C GLU A 678 -26.10 -24.45 1.02
N GLY A 679 -27.09 -25.04 1.69
CA GLY A 679 -27.54 -24.59 3.02
C GLY A 679 -28.52 -23.42 3.00
N PHE A 680 -29.51 -23.42 2.10
CA PHE A 680 -30.57 -22.42 2.08
C PHE A 680 -31.20 -22.22 3.48
N PRO A 681 -31.40 -20.97 3.95
CA PRO A 681 -31.81 -20.70 5.34
C PRO A 681 -33.30 -20.97 5.58
N LEU A 682 -33.69 -22.24 5.60
CA LEU A 682 -35.08 -22.69 5.82
C LEU A 682 -35.68 -22.20 7.16
N ASN A 683 -34.83 -21.92 8.15
CA ASN A 683 -35.25 -21.39 9.44
C ASN A 683 -35.75 -19.94 9.39
N LEU A 684 -35.39 -19.17 8.36
CA LEU A 684 -35.85 -17.80 8.17
C LEU A 684 -37.17 -17.72 7.40
N LEU A 685 -37.71 -18.83 6.90
CA LEU A 685 -39.00 -18.86 6.22
C LEU A 685 -40.17 -18.67 7.19
N PRO A 686 -41.29 -18.04 6.77
CA PRO A 686 -42.53 -18.00 7.55
C PRO A 686 -43.02 -19.43 7.88
N ASP A 687 -43.62 -19.66 9.05
CA ASP A 687 -44.02 -21.00 9.51
C ASP A 687 -44.83 -21.79 8.47
N LYS A 688 -45.74 -21.11 7.77
CA LYS A 688 -46.53 -21.72 6.68
C LYS A 688 -45.64 -22.19 5.53
N THR A 689 -44.75 -21.33 5.02
CA THR A 689 -43.81 -21.67 3.95
C THR A 689 -42.80 -22.72 4.40
N LYS A 690 -42.29 -22.62 5.63
CA LYS A 690 -41.39 -23.60 6.24
C LYS A 690 -42.02 -24.99 6.31
N SER A 691 -43.28 -25.08 6.73
CA SER A 691 -44.02 -26.35 6.78
C SER A 691 -44.24 -26.94 5.38
N ALA A 692 -44.55 -26.10 4.38
CA ALA A 692 -44.70 -26.52 2.98
C ALA A 692 -43.36 -26.99 2.39
N ALA A 693 -42.26 -26.29 2.68
CA ALA A 693 -40.91 -26.68 2.28
C ALA A 693 -40.51 -28.02 2.89
N LYS A 694 -40.75 -28.21 4.19
CA LYS A 694 -40.53 -29.50 4.89
C LYS A 694 -41.30 -30.62 4.20
N GLN A 695 -42.61 -30.42 3.98
CA GLN A 695 -43.45 -31.42 3.34
C GLN A 695 -42.96 -31.77 1.92
N ARG A 696 -42.54 -30.76 1.15
CA ARG A 696 -42.00 -30.96 -0.21
C ARG A 696 -40.71 -31.79 -0.20
N ILE A 697 -39.73 -31.43 0.64
CA ILE A 697 -38.45 -32.15 0.74
C ILE A 697 -38.69 -33.62 1.12
N VAL A 698 -39.56 -33.85 2.13
CA VAL A 698 -39.91 -35.20 2.59
C VAL A 698 -40.63 -35.99 1.49
N THR A 699 -41.58 -35.37 0.79
CA THR A 699 -42.31 -36.03 -0.31
C THR A 699 -41.38 -36.41 -1.46
N GLU A 700 -40.51 -35.49 -1.91
CA GLU A 700 -39.54 -35.76 -2.98
C GLU A 700 -38.54 -36.86 -2.59
N TYR A 701 -38.15 -36.94 -1.31
CA TYR A 701 -37.32 -38.01 -0.79
C TYR A 701 -38.03 -39.38 -0.81
N PHE A 702 -39.28 -39.44 -0.36
CA PHE A 702 -40.06 -40.68 -0.41
C PHE A 702 -40.34 -41.15 -1.83
N CYS A 703 -40.69 -40.24 -2.75
CA CYS A 703 -40.82 -40.59 -4.16
C CYS A 703 -39.52 -41.14 -4.74
N PHE A 704 -38.35 -40.61 -4.32
CA PHE A 704 -37.07 -41.17 -4.72
C PHE A 704 -36.85 -42.58 -4.16
N LEU A 705 -37.15 -42.82 -2.88
CA LEU A 705 -37.06 -44.14 -2.25
C LEU A 705 -37.86 -45.19 -3.01
N GLU A 706 -39.12 -44.88 -3.36
CA GLU A 706 -40.00 -45.78 -4.12
C GLU A 706 -39.45 -46.06 -5.53
N SER A 707 -38.90 -45.04 -6.19
CA SER A 707 -38.34 -45.18 -7.54
C SER A 707 -36.98 -45.90 -7.62
N PHE A 708 -36.25 -46.04 -6.51
CA PHE A 708 -34.89 -46.59 -6.52
C PHE A 708 -34.85 -48.12 -6.68
N GLU A 709 -35.93 -48.79 -6.26
CA GLU A 709 -36.11 -50.26 -6.36
C GLU A 709 -36.64 -50.71 -7.73
N ASP A 710 -37.34 -49.84 -8.46
CA ASP A 710 -37.90 -50.15 -9.77
C ASP A 710 -36.83 -50.22 -10.87
N LYS A 711 -36.77 -51.36 -11.58
CA LYS A 711 -35.84 -51.61 -12.70
C LYS A 711 -36.14 -50.77 -13.96
N SER A 712 -37.24 -50.03 -14.00
CA SER A 712 -37.55 -49.09 -15.07
C SER A 712 -36.90 -47.74 -14.79
N SER A 713 -35.76 -47.49 -15.43
CA SER A 713 -35.16 -46.16 -15.52
C SER A 713 -36.13 -45.20 -16.22
N GLY A 714 -36.96 -44.49 -15.46
CA GLY A 714 -38.04 -43.70 -16.03
C GLY A 714 -38.58 -42.65 -15.08
N VAL A 715 -37.78 -41.60 -14.86
CA VAL A 715 -38.22 -40.25 -14.46
C VAL A 715 -39.02 -40.16 -13.15
N CYS A 716 -38.30 -40.04 -12.03
CA CYS A 716 -38.85 -39.29 -10.90
C CYS A 716 -39.04 -37.83 -11.37
N GLY A 717 -40.18 -37.22 -11.06
CA GLY A 717 -40.62 -35.92 -11.60
C GLY A 717 -39.70 -34.72 -11.31
N SER A 718 -38.61 -34.91 -10.56
CA SER A 718 -37.53 -33.95 -10.40
C SER A 718 -36.32 -34.44 -11.21
N GLY A 719 -35.98 -33.74 -12.30
CA GLY A 719 -35.14 -34.27 -13.38
C GLY A 719 -33.65 -34.57 -13.07
N VAL A 720 -33.26 -34.79 -11.81
CA VAL A 720 -31.90 -35.17 -11.38
C VAL A 720 -31.97 -36.32 -10.37
N PHE A 721 -31.59 -37.53 -10.82
CA PHE A 721 -31.56 -38.74 -10.00
C PHE A 721 -30.65 -38.54 -8.78
N GLY A 722 -31.12 -38.91 -7.57
CA GLY A 722 -30.38 -38.79 -6.30
C GLY A 722 -30.49 -37.45 -5.58
N ALA A 723 -30.82 -36.35 -6.28
CA ALA A 723 -30.85 -35.00 -5.70
C ALA A 723 -31.72 -34.86 -4.42
N PRO A 724 -32.89 -35.54 -4.29
CA PRO A 724 -33.67 -35.49 -3.06
C PRO A 724 -32.92 -35.97 -1.81
N VAL A 725 -31.99 -36.93 -1.93
CA VAL A 725 -31.17 -37.42 -0.80
C VAL A 725 -30.21 -36.35 -0.32
N PHE A 726 -29.49 -35.71 -1.25
CA PHE A 726 -28.57 -34.61 -0.93
C PHE A 726 -29.31 -33.41 -0.32
N ALA A 727 -30.48 -33.10 -0.87
CA ALA A 727 -31.32 -31.99 -0.41
C ALA A 727 -31.86 -32.21 1.00
N LEU A 728 -32.37 -33.42 1.30
CA LEU A 728 -32.79 -33.81 2.65
C LEU A 728 -31.61 -33.73 3.60
N SER A 729 -30.50 -34.36 3.24
CA SER A 729 -29.28 -34.44 4.04
C SER A 729 -28.76 -33.05 4.44
N ALA A 730 -28.80 -32.08 3.52
CA ALA A 730 -28.44 -30.68 3.83
C ALA A 730 -29.50 -29.95 4.69
N ALA A 731 -30.79 -30.23 4.48
CA ALA A 731 -31.88 -29.60 5.20
C ALA A 731 -32.05 -30.09 6.66
N LEU A 732 -31.57 -31.29 6.99
CA LEU A 732 -31.69 -31.91 8.33
C LEU A 732 -31.13 -31.07 9.47
N GLN A 733 -30.11 -30.23 9.21
CA GLN A 733 -29.57 -29.32 10.22
C GLN A 733 -30.58 -28.22 10.63
N SER A 734 -31.58 -27.96 9.79
CA SER A 734 -32.58 -26.89 9.96
C SER A 734 -34.01 -27.39 10.20
N LEU A 735 -34.24 -28.70 10.04
CA LEU A 735 -35.57 -29.31 10.11
C LEU A 735 -35.61 -30.38 11.22
N GLU A 736 -36.44 -30.16 12.23
CA GLU A 736 -36.83 -31.24 13.14
C GLU A 736 -37.81 -32.18 12.41
N LEU A 737 -37.33 -33.37 12.03
CA LEU A 737 -38.18 -34.42 11.48
C LEU A 737 -38.91 -35.15 12.60
N SER A 738 -40.21 -35.39 12.42
CA SER A 738 -41.01 -36.13 13.40
C SER A 738 -40.90 -37.64 13.16
N ARG A 739 -41.17 -38.44 14.19
CA ARG A 739 -41.09 -39.91 14.18
C ARG A 739 -41.97 -40.60 13.13
N SER A 740 -42.99 -39.92 12.61
CA SER A 740 -43.91 -40.44 11.59
C SER A 740 -43.49 -40.15 10.15
N ASP A 741 -42.47 -39.30 9.95
CA ASP A 741 -42.08 -38.78 8.63
C ASP A 741 -40.97 -39.62 7.96
N THR A 742 -40.60 -40.79 8.51
CA THR A 742 -39.37 -41.52 8.15
C THR A 742 -39.52 -43.04 8.26
N ASP A 743 -39.39 -43.74 7.12
CA ASP A 743 -39.52 -45.20 6.99
C ASP A 743 -38.18 -45.94 7.18
N THR A 744 -38.26 -47.22 7.63
CA THR A 744 -37.18 -48.22 7.57
C THR A 744 -36.59 -48.41 6.16
N LYS A 745 -37.33 -48.01 5.12
CA LYS A 745 -36.87 -47.95 3.71
C LYS A 745 -35.56 -47.17 3.51
N THR A 746 -35.23 -46.21 4.39
CA THR A 746 -33.95 -45.48 4.36
C THR A 746 -32.75 -46.41 4.57
N LEU A 747 -32.88 -47.42 5.44
CA LEU A 747 -31.83 -48.41 5.70
C LEU A 747 -31.70 -49.37 4.49
N ASN A 748 -32.83 -49.76 3.88
CA ASN A 748 -32.83 -50.55 2.65
C ASN A 748 -32.20 -49.81 1.47
N LEU A 749 -32.43 -48.49 1.36
CA LEU A 749 -31.75 -47.65 0.38
C LEU A 749 -30.22 -47.72 0.56
N LEU A 750 -29.73 -47.58 1.79
CA LEU A 750 -28.29 -47.66 2.07
C LEU A 750 -27.70 -49.01 1.63
N ILE A 751 -28.36 -50.13 1.98
CA ILE A 751 -27.96 -51.47 1.57
C ILE A 751 -27.95 -51.60 0.04
N ALA A 752 -28.99 -51.10 -0.63
CA ALA A 752 -29.10 -51.15 -2.08
C ALA A 752 -28.04 -50.29 -2.79
N ILE A 753 -27.65 -49.14 -2.22
CA ILE A 753 -26.53 -48.32 -2.70
C ILE A 753 -25.21 -49.06 -2.57
N ILE A 754 -24.94 -49.69 -1.42
CA ILE A 754 -23.70 -50.44 -1.19
C ILE A 754 -23.56 -51.60 -2.20
N ARG A 755 -24.65 -52.33 -2.48
CA ARG A 755 -24.66 -53.41 -3.47
C ARG A 755 -24.45 -52.88 -4.88
N LYS A 756 -25.17 -51.84 -5.30
CA LYS A 756 -24.99 -51.22 -6.62
C LYS A 756 -23.59 -50.61 -6.80
N TYR A 757 -22.96 -50.09 -5.74
CA TYR A 757 -21.56 -49.64 -5.76
C TYR A 757 -20.60 -50.80 -6.04
N LYS A 758 -20.77 -51.93 -5.32
CA LYS A 758 -19.96 -53.15 -5.51
C LYS A 758 -20.09 -53.72 -6.92
N ASP A 759 -21.29 -53.69 -7.49
CA ASP A 759 -21.60 -54.27 -8.81
C ASP A 759 -21.21 -53.38 -10.00
N SER A 760 -20.98 -52.08 -9.76
CA SER A 760 -20.62 -51.14 -10.82
C SER A 760 -19.17 -51.30 -11.28
N VAL A 761 -18.94 -51.28 -12.59
CA VAL A 761 -17.59 -51.39 -13.20
C VAL A 761 -17.09 -50.04 -13.71
N ASP A 762 -17.99 -49.14 -14.10
CA ASP A 762 -17.68 -47.80 -14.61
C ASP A 762 -17.34 -46.80 -13.49
N CYS A 763 -16.18 -46.17 -13.59
CA CYS A 763 -15.68 -45.15 -12.65
C CYS A 763 -16.68 -44.01 -12.34
N PRO A 764 -17.32 -43.34 -13.32
CA PRO A 764 -18.27 -42.25 -13.02
C PRO A 764 -19.56 -42.73 -12.33
N VAL A 765 -19.96 -43.99 -12.53
CA VAL A 765 -21.12 -44.59 -11.85
C VAL A 765 -20.76 -44.91 -10.39
N LYS A 766 -19.52 -45.34 -10.13
CA LYS A 766 -19.00 -45.53 -8.76
C LYS A 766 -18.95 -44.22 -7.99
N ASP A 767 -18.41 -43.15 -8.57
CA ASP A 767 -18.36 -41.82 -7.95
C ASP A 767 -19.74 -41.34 -7.49
N TYR A 768 -20.75 -41.56 -8.34
CA TYR A 768 -22.12 -41.20 -8.03
C TYR A 768 -22.69 -41.97 -6.84
N TYR A 769 -22.54 -43.31 -6.81
CA TYR A 769 -23.00 -44.11 -5.67
C TYR A 769 -22.19 -43.84 -4.40
N ARG A 770 -20.91 -43.49 -4.50
CA ARG A 770 -20.08 -43.06 -3.37
C ARG A 770 -20.63 -41.79 -2.73
N ASN A 771 -20.97 -40.78 -3.53
CA ASN A 771 -21.58 -39.55 -3.02
C ASN A 771 -22.94 -39.82 -2.38
N LEU A 772 -23.77 -40.65 -3.00
CA LEU A 772 -25.08 -41.03 -2.46
C LEU A 772 -24.96 -41.82 -1.15
N LEU A 773 -23.97 -42.72 -1.06
CA LEU A 773 -23.62 -43.46 0.16
C LEU A 773 -23.27 -42.50 1.30
N SER A 774 -22.35 -41.56 1.05
CA SER A 774 -21.90 -40.57 2.02
C SER A 774 -23.06 -39.73 2.57
N GLU A 775 -23.96 -39.27 1.70
CA GLU A 775 -25.12 -38.47 2.11
C GLU A 775 -26.21 -39.27 2.81
N THR A 776 -26.39 -40.53 2.43
CA THR A 776 -27.33 -41.43 3.12
C THR A 776 -26.85 -41.74 4.53
N LEU A 777 -25.53 -41.92 4.74
CA LEU A 777 -24.93 -42.06 6.07
C LEU A 777 -25.19 -40.82 6.95
N ARG A 778 -25.03 -39.61 6.39
CA ARG A 778 -25.34 -38.34 7.08
C ARG A 778 -26.84 -38.20 7.40
N THR A 779 -27.70 -38.67 6.50
CA THR A 779 -29.14 -38.68 6.71
C THR A 779 -29.52 -39.59 7.89
N ILE A 780 -28.97 -40.80 7.93
CA ILE A 780 -29.25 -41.77 9.00
C ILE A 780 -28.68 -41.29 10.34
N SER A 781 -27.49 -40.70 10.37
CA SER A 781 -26.87 -40.21 11.61
C SER A 781 -27.71 -39.14 12.33
N SER A 782 -28.49 -38.38 11.57
CA SER A 782 -29.41 -37.38 12.10
C SER A 782 -30.74 -37.98 12.58
N MET A 783 -31.10 -39.20 12.15
CA MET A 783 -32.37 -39.87 12.40
C MET A 783 -32.25 -40.94 13.51
N LYS A 784 -32.18 -40.50 14.77
CA LYS A 784 -31.96 -41.36 15.95
C LYS A 784 -32.84 -42.61 16.04
N HIS A 785 -34.09 -42.53 15.58
CA HIS A 785 -35.05 -43.65 15.65
C HIS A 785 -34.68 -44.82 14.72
N LEU A 786 -33.91 -44.59 13.65
CA LEU A 786 -33.48 -45.65 12.72
C LEU A 786 -32.51 -46.64 13.38
N TYR A 787 -31.75 -46.20 14.39
CA TYR A 787 -30.81 -47.05 15.13
C TYR A 787 -31.51 -48.15 15.96
N ALA A 788 -32.80 -47.97 16.28
CA ALA A 788 -33.61 -48.99 16.95
C ALA A 788 -34.23 -50.03 15.98
N SER A 789 -33.98 -49.92 14.67
CA SER A 789 -34.51 -50.86 13.67
C SER A 789 -33.71 -52.15 13.62
N ASP A 790 -34.39 -53.28 13.41
CA ASP A 790 -33.75 -54.60 13.21
C ASP A 790 -32.87 -54.61 11.94
N ASP A 791 -33.23 -53.84 10.91
CA ASP A 791 -32.48 -53.73 9.65
C ASP A 791 -31.08 -53.08 9.82
N MET A 792 -30.83 -52.42 10.96
CA MET A 792 -29.55 -51.75 11.24
C MET A 792 -28.39 -52.75 11.36
N GLU A 793 -28.64 -53.99 11.79
CA GLU A 793 -27.62 -55.04 11.81
C GLU A 793 -27.10 -55.34 10.40
N ALA A 794 -28.01 -55.47 9.42
CA ALA A 794 -27.64 -55.71 8.03
C ALA A 794 -26.83 -54.54 7.43
N VAL A 795 -27.16 -53.31 7.80
CA VAL A 795 -26.41 -52.11 7.40
C VAL A 795 -24.97 -52.15 7.93
N ILE A 796 -24.79 -52.44 9.21
CA ILE A 796 -23.45 -52.50 9.85
C ILE A 796 -22.58 -53.56 9.15
N LEU A 797 -23.13 -54.73 8.85
CA LEU A 797 -22.42 -55.81 8.16
C LEU A 797 -22.01 -55.41 6.73
N GLU A 798 -22.90 -54.76 5.98
CA GLU A 798 -22.59 -54.30 4.62
C GLU A 798 -21.54 -53.17 4.61
N LEU A 799 -21.54 -52.28 5.60
CA LEU A 799 -20.53 -51.22 5.76
C LEU A 799 -19.16 -51.79 6.14
N GLN A 800 -19.12 -52.73 7.09
CA GLN A 800 -17.87 -53.42 7.45
C GLN A 800 -17.29 -54.14 6.23
N ASN A 801 -18.13 -54.84 5.46
CA ASN A 801 -17.69 -55.48 4.23
C ASN A 801 -17.21 -54.45 3.19
N LEU A 802 -17.89 -53.31 3.04
CA LEU A 802 -17.48 -52.28 2.09
C LEU A 802 -16.10 -51.66 2.42
N PHE A 803 -15.87 -51.27 3.68
CA PHE A 803 -14.68 -50.52 4.08
C PHE A 803 -13.49 -51.40 4.47
N ILE A 804 -13.71 -52.66 4.86
CA ILE A 804 -12.67 -53.53 5.43
C ILE A 804 -12.49 -54.80 4.62
N SER A 805 -13.52 -55.64 4.48
CA SER A 805 -13.36 -57.04 4.05
C SER A 805 -13.65 -57.33 2.57
N GLY A 806 -14.27 -56.41 1.84
CA GLY A 806 -14.80 -56.61 0.50
C GLY A 806 -13.85 -56.18 -0.63
N PRO A 807 -14.12 -56.56 -1.90
CA PRO A 807 -13.26 -56.21 -3.04
C PRO A 807 -13.13 -54.69 -3.25
N ALA A 808 -14.09 -53.92 -2.76
CA ALA A 808 -14.11 -52.46 -2.78
C ALA A 808 -13.19 -51.81 -1.72
N SER A 809 -12.67 -52.52 -0.71
CA SER A 809 -11.81 -51.93 0.33
C SER A 809 -10.44 -51.48 -0.20
N SER A 810 -10.06 -51.93 -1.40
CA SER A 810 -8.88 -51.47 -2.14
C SER A 810 -9.09 -50.16 -2.91
N ASP A 811 -10.33 -49.65 -2.96
CA ASP A 811 -10.68 -48.42 -3.64
C ASP A 811 -10.17 -47.21 -2.84
N THR A 812 -9.18 -46.53 -3.39
CA THR A 812 -8.53 -45.37 -2.78
C THR A 812 -9.45 -44.18 -2.61
N GLU A 813 -10.66 -44.16 -3.18
CA GLU A 813 -11.59 -43.02 -3.12
C GLU A 813 -12.68 -43.16 -2.04
N LEU A 814 -12.87 -44.35 -1.47
CA LEU A 814 -13.86 -44.58 -0.39
C LEU A 814 -13.60 -43.75 0.88
N TYR A 815 -12.38 -43.24 1.08
CA TYR A 815 -12.07 -42.36 2.21
C TYR A 815 -12.95 -41.09 2.25
N GLN A 816 -13.49 -40.64 1.10
CA GLN A 816 -14.40 -39.49 1.02
C GLN A 816 -15.71 -39.71 1.82
N CYS A 817 -16.09 -40.96 2.07
CA CYS A 817 -17.26 -41.30 2.89
C CYS A 817 -16.95 -41.36 4.39
N LYS A 818 -15.68 -41.42 4.80
CA LYS A 818 -15.26 -41.59 6.21
C LYS A 818 -15.75 -40.48 7.15
N PRO A 819 -15.84 -39.19 6.75
CA PRO A 819 -16.42 -38.15 7.62
C PRO A 819 -17.87 -38.47 8.03
N ASN A 820 -18.73 -38.79 7.05
CA ASN A 820 -20.13 -39.10 7.32
C ASN A 820 -20.30 -40.49 7.94
N LEU A 821 -19.39 -41.43 7.67
CA LEU A 821 -19.30 -42.70 8.40
C LEU A 821 -18.98 -42.46 9.88
N ALA A 822 -18.04 -41.58 10.23
CA ALA A 822 -17.75 -41.25 11.62
C ALA A 822 -19.00 -40.66 12.31
N CYS A 823 -19.73 -39.75 11.65
CA CYS A 823 -21.02 -39.27 12.16
C CYS A 823 -22.05 -40.40 12.34
N PHE A 824 -22.14 -41.34 11.41
CA PHE A 824 -23.00 -42.52 11.53
C PHE A 824 -22.60 -43.42 12.71
N MET A 825 -21.30 -43.65 12.90
CA MET A 825 -20.75 -44.46 13.99
C MET A 825 -21.07 -43.85 15.36
N ALA A 826 -21.03 -42.52 15.49
CA ALA A 826 -21.45 -41.82 16.71
C ALA A 826 -22.88 -42.19 17.13
N GLY A 827 -23.80 -42.29 16.17
CA GLY A 827 -25.21 -42.62 16.41
C GLY A 827 -25.44 -44.06 16.90
N LEU A 828 -24.46 -44.96 16.73
CA LEU A 828 -24.55 -46.34 17.24
C LEU A 828 -24.62 -46.41 18.77
N GLY A 829 -24.32 -45.32 19.49
CA GLY A 829 -24.50 -45.25 20.95
C GLY A 829 -25.97 -45.42 21.37
N HIS A 830 -26.92 -45.34 20.43
CA HIS A 830 -28.34 -45.60 20.67
C HIS A 830 -28.74 -47.08 20.51
N ILE A 831 -27.78 -47.98 20.25
CA ILE A 831 -27.98 -49.42 20.08
C ILE A 831 -27.48 -50.16 21.32
N GLU A 832 -28.24 -51.16 21.77
CA GLU A 832 -27.79 -52.10 22.78
C GLU A 832 -26.84 -53.14 22.15
N PHE A 833 -25.64 -53.28 22.72
CA PHE A 833 -24.64 -54.27 22.31
C PHE A 833 -24.51 -55.38 23.34
N ALA A 834 -24.43 -56.62 22.87
CA ALA A 834 -24.14 -57.77 23.72
C ALA A 834 -22.63 -57.88 23.95
N GLU A 835 -22.21 -57.99 25.21
CA GLU A 835 -20.82 -58.16 25.67
C GLU A 835 -20.28 -59.59 25.40
N SER A 836 -20.65 -60.21 24.28
CA SER A 836 -20.28 -61.58 23.93
C SER A 836 -19.56 -61.66 22.59
N ASP A 837 -18.49 -62.47 22.54
CA ASP A 837 -17.63 -62.70 21.37
C ASP A 837 -18.39 -63.31 20.17
N ASN A 838 -19.58 -63.85 20.39
CA ASN A 838 -20.37 -64.52 19.36
C ASN A 838 -21.28 -63.59 18.55
N SER A 839 -21.27 -62.28 18.84
CA SER A 839 -22.11 -61.31 18.14
C SER A 839 -21.39 -60.70 16.93
N VAL A 840 -21.80 -61.12 15.72
CA VAL A 840 -21.23 -60.62 14.45
C VAL A 840 -21.42 -59.10 14.32
N LYS A 841 -22.54 -58.57 14.84
CA LYS A 841 -22.85 -57.14 14.93
C LYS A 841 -21.80 -56.37 15.73
N SER A 842 -21.47 -56.79 16.95
CA SER A 842 -20.50 -56.09 17.82
C SER A 842 -19.10 -56.14 17.23
N SER A 843 -18.67 -57.31 16.74
CA SER A 843 -17.37 -57.48 16.06
C SER A 843 -17.21 -56.54 14.88
N SER A 844 -18.27 -56.38 14.06
CA SER A 844 -18.24 -55.48 12.90
C SER A 844 -18.11 -54.01 13.28
N VAL A 845 -18.71 -53.59 14.39
CA VAL A 845 -18.58 -52.21 14.90
C VAL A 845 -17.19 -51.96 15.47
N TRP A 846 -16.58 -52.95 16.16
CA TRP A 846 -15.20 -52.86 16.64
C TRP A 846 -14.23 -52.60 15.48
N GLU A 847 -14.33 -53.41 14.42
CA GLU A 847 -13.47 -53.28 13.25
C GLU A 847 -13.62 -51.93 12.53
N LEU A 848 -14.84 -51.39 12.44
CA LEU A 848 -15.10 -50.08 11.84
C LEU A 848 -14.49 -48.92 12.66
N TYR A 849 -14.57 -48.97 14.00
CA TYR A 849 -13.89 -47.98 14.84
C TYR A 849 -12.37 -48.13 14.79
N HIS A 850 -11.84 -49.36 14.76
CA HIS A 850 -10.41 -49.60 14.59
C HIS A 850 -9.88 -48.99 13.29
N MET A 851 -10.65 -49.07 12.20
CA MET A 851 -10.30 -48.45 10.92
C MET A 851 -10.27 -46.93 11.03
N LEU A 852 -11.33 -46.30 11.59
CA LEU A 852 -11.42 -44.85 11.71
C LEU A 852 -10.36 -44.24 12.65
N LEU A 853 -10.04 -44.92 13.74
CA LEU A 853 -9.03 -44.47 14.71
C LEU A 853 -7.59 -44.67 14.23
N ARG A 854 -7.38 -45.45 13.16
CA ARG A 854 -6.07 -45.64 12.49
C ARG A 854 -5.86 -44.70 11.29
N GLU A 855 -6.76 -43.75 11.07
CA GLU A 855 -6.58 -42.73 10.03
C GLU A 855 -5.38 -41.82 10.33
N ARG A 856 -4.71 -41.34 9.27
CA ARG A 856 -3.58 -40.40 9.40
C ARG A 856 -3.95 -38.95 9.16
N HIS A 857 -5.10 -38.70 8.53
CA HIS A 857 -5.54 -37.34 8.24
C HIS A 857 -6.13 -36.70 9.51
N TRP A 858 -5.52 -35.62 9.99
CA TRP A 858 -5.89 -34.98 11.28
C TRP A 858 -7.40 -34.70 11.42
N ALA A 859 -8.06 -34.23 10.36
CA ALA A 859 -9.50 -33.95 10.41
C ALA A 859 -10.35 -35.22 10.56
N LEU A 860 -9.95 -36.32 9.93
CA LEU A 860 -10.64 -37.61 10.06
C LEU A 860 -10.42 -38.20 11.46
N VAL A 861 -9.19 -38.09 11.98
CA VAL A 861 -8.85 -38.50 13.35
C VAL A 861 -9.71 -37.73 14.36
N HIS A 862 -9.79 -36.40 14.22
CA HIS A 862 -10.61 -35.57 15.10
C HIS A 862 -12.10 -35.97 15.03
N LEU A 863 -12.63 -36.20 13.83
CA LEU A 863 -14.01 -36.67 13.63
C LEU A 863 -14.24 -38.06 14.25
N ALA A 864 -13.29 -38.99 14.08
CA ALA A 864 -13.35 -40.33 14.65
C ALA A 864 -13.32 -40.31 16.18
N ILE A 865 -12.44 -39.51 16.79
CA ILE A 865 -12.38 -39.32 18.26
C ILE A 865 -13.67 -38.70 18.76
N THR A 866 -14.18 -37.66 18.08
CA THR A 866 -15.43 -37.00 18.46
C THR A 866 -16.61 -37.97 18.40
N ALA A 867 -16.68 -38.78 17.34
CA ALA A 867 -17.69 -39.80 17.17
C ALA A 867 -17.61 -40.88 18.25
N PHE A 868 -16.40 -41.38 18.53
CA PHE A 868 -16.16 -42.37 19.57
C PHE A 868 -16.53 -41.84 20.95
N GLY A 869 -16.17 -40.60 21.28
CA GLY A 869 -16.56 -39.96 22.53
C GLY A 869 -18.08 -39.85 22.69
N TYR A 870 -18.78 -39.44 21.62
CA TYR A 870 -20.25 -39.38 21.63
C TYR A 870 -20.90 -40.77 21.81
N PHE A 871 -20.32 -41.81 21.21
CA PHE A 871 -20.72 -43.21 21.36
C PHE A 871 -20.48 -43.72 22.78
N ALA A 872 -19.29 -43.51 23.33
CA ALA A 872 -18.88 -43.97 24.66
C ALA A 872 -19.74 -43.37 25.78
N GLU A 873 -20.17 -42.11 25.65
CA GLU A 873 -21.06 -41.45 26.61
C GLU A 873 -22.48 -42.07 26.66
N ARG A 874 -22.90 -42.76 25.59
CA ARG A 874 -24.32 -43.15 25.39
C ARG A 874 -24.57 -44.64 25.29
N THR A 875 -23.52 -45.43 25.07
CA THR A 875 -23.63 -46.90 24.98
C THR A 875 -23.85 -47.53 26.35
N THR A 876 -24.50 -48.69 26.36
CA THR A 876 -24.67 -49.53 27.56
C THR A 876 -23.55 -50.57 27.71
N CYS A 877 -22.57 -50.59 26.81
CA CYS A 877 -21.46 -51.54 26.80
C CYS A 877 -20.34 -51.09 27.75
N ASN A 878 -19.93 -51.97 28.67
CA ASN A 878 -18.85 -51.67 29.62
C ASN A 878 -17.46 -51.94 29.04
N GLU A 879 -17.35 -52.77 27.99
CA GLU A 879 -16.09 -53.16 27.36
C GLU A 879 -15.67 -52.19 26.23
N LEU A 880 -15.63 -50.89 26.52
CA LEU A 880 -15.27 -49.84 25.54
C LEU A 880 -13.90 -50.04 24.89
N TRP A 881 -12.98 -50.70 25.60
CA TRP A 881 -11.64 -51.05 25.10
C TRP A 881 -11.67 -51.92 23.83
N ARG A 882 -12.75 -52.68 23.59
CA ARG A 882 -12.91 -53.52 22.39
C ARG A 882 -13.16 -52.73 21.11
N PHE A 883 -13.55 -51.47 21.23
CA PHE A 883 -13.85 -50.57 20.10
C PHE A 883 -12.62 -49.74 19.68
N VAL A 884 -11.49 -49.91 20.35
CA VAL A 884 -10.26 -49.15 20.13
C VAL A 884 -9.17 -50.11 19.64
N PRO A 885 -8.29 -49.70 18.68
CA PRO A 885 -7.28 -50.58 18.11
C PRO A 885 -6.50 -51.38 19.17
N PRO A 886 -6.16 -52.66 18.95
CA PRO A 886 -5.53 -53.51 19.97
C PRO A 886 -4.22 -52.94 20.53
N ASP A 887 -3.46 -52.23 19.71
CA ASP A 887 -2.22 -51.53 20.07
C ASP A 887 -2.43 -50.23 20.87
N ALA A 888 -3.65 -49.72 20.92
CA ALA A 888 -4.12 -48.64 21.78
C ALA A 888 -4.92 -49.14 23.00
N ALA A 889 -5.46 -50.36 22.92
CA ALA A 889 -6.24 -51.02 23.97
C ALA A 889 -5.38 -51.72 25.05
N LEU A 890 -4.05 -51.81 24.85
CA LEU A 890 -3.15 -52.47 25.80
C LEU A 890 -2.94 -51.65 27.07
N SER A 891 -3.85 -51.84 28.01
CA SER A 891 -3.51 -51.83 29.43
C SER A 891 -4.04 -53.04 30.20
N PHE A 892 -4.36 -54.15 29.51
CA PHE A 892 -4.44 -55.45 30.16
C PHE A 892 -3.03 -56.00 30.35
N ASP A 893 -2.56 -55.96 31.60
CA ASP A 893 -1.34 -56.64 31.99
C ASP A 893 -1.65 -58.14 32.15
N LEU A 894 -1.33 -58.93 31.11
CA LEU A 894 -1.47 -60.38 31.08
C LEU A 894 -0.71 -61.08 32.22
N GLU A 895 0.28 -60.41 32.84
CA GLU A 895 1.04 -60.96 33.98
C GLU A 895 0.38 -60.70 35.34
N SER A 896 -0.42 -59.64 35.51
CA SER A 896 -1.07 -59.30 36.79
C SER A 896 -2.57 -59.59 36.87
N GLY A 897 -3.24 -59.84 35.75
CA GLY A 897 -4.65 -60.26 35.72
C GLY A 897 -5.65 -59.22 36.22
N ASN A 898 -5.23 -57.95 36.36
CA ASN A 898 -6.11 -56.84 36.73
C ASN A 898 -6.51 -56.04 35.48
N GLU A 899 -7.80 -55.71 35.40
CA GLU A 899 -8.34 -54.74 34.45
C GLU A 899 -7.63 -53.39 34.61
N ALA A 900 -7.40 -52.70 33.49
CA ALA A 900 -6.87 -51.36 33.49
C ALA A 900 -7.86 -50.39 34.15
N ASP A 901 -7.37 -49.51 35.02
CA ASP A 901 -8.11 -48.32 35.44
C ASP A 901 -8.42 -47.43 34.21
N GLU A 902 -9.59 -46.80 34.19
CA GLU A 902 -10.04 -45.85 33.15
C GLU A 902 -8.97 -44.79 32.85
N GLU A 903 -8.26 -44.31 33.88
CA GLU A 903 -7.21 -43.31 33.73
C GLU A 903 -6.00 -43.84 32.94
N ARG A 904 -5.66 -45.12 33.13
CA ARG A 904 -4.57 -45.80 32.40
C ARG A 904 -4.97 -46.02 30.94
N PHE A 905 -6.20 -46.47 30.67
CA PHE A 905 -6.72 -46.61 29.32
C PHE A 905 -6.71 -45.29 28.55
N MET A 906 -7.18 -44.19 29.17
CA MET A 906 -7.17 -42.86 28.55
C MET A 906 -5.75 -42.35 28.28
N SER A 907 -4.79 -42.67 29.15
CA SER A 907 -3.38 -42.30 28.95
C SER A 907 -2.73 -43.02 27.76
N GLU A 908 -2.99 -44.32 27.59
CA GLU A 908 -2.44 -45.13 26.47
C GLU A 908 -3.12 -44.80 25.15
N LEU A 909 -4.45 -44.59 25.15
CA LEU A 909 -5.19 -44.10 23.99
C LEU A 909 -4.66 -42.73 23.54
N LYS A 910 -4.38 -41.84 24.49
CA LYS A 910 -3.76 -40.54 24.19
C LYS A 910 -2.38 -40.72 23.56
N VAL A 911 -1.51 -41.57 24.10
CA VAL A 911 -0.18 -41.85 23.53
C VAL A 911 -0.27 -42.44 22.13
N PHE A 912 -1.22 -43.34 21.87
CA PHE A 912 -1.49 -43.88 20.54
C PHE A 912 -1.92 -42.79 19.55
N LEU A 913 -2.89 -41.96 19.92
CA LEU A 913 -3.38 -40.87 19.08
C LEU A 913 -2.30 -39.80 18.85
N GLU A 914 -1.48 -39.51 19.85
CA GLU A 914 -0.32 -38.62 19.74
C GLU A 914 0.76 -39.20 18.82
N LYS A 915 1.01 -40.52 18.84
CA LYS A 915 1.95 -41.18 17.92
C LYS A 915 1.45 -41.14 16.47
N GLU A 916 0.17 -41.38 16.23
CA GLU A 916 -0.42 -41.28 14.89
C GLU A 916 -0.45 -39.81 14.40
N MET A 917 -0.75 -38.83 15.28
CA MET A 917 -0.68 -37.40 14.98
C MET A 917 0.76 -36.86 14.81
N ALA A 918 1.73 -37.36 15.57
CA ALA A 918 3.14 -36.93 15.55
C ALA A 918 3.86 -37.31 14.24
N SER A 919 3.26 -38.16 13.41
CA SER A 919 3.73 -38.39 12.05
C SER A 919 3.59 -37.16 11.13
N LEU A 920 2.88 -36.11 11.57
CA LEU A 920 2.59 -34.90 10.79
C LEU A 920 2.73 -33.56 11.54
N GLY A 921 3.03 -33.51 12.83
CA GLY A 921 2.86 -32.25 13.59
C GLY A 921 3.87 -31.99 14.69
N THR A 922 4.86 -31.16 14.39
CA THR A 922 5.14 -29.87 15.07
C THR A 922 6.21 -29.16 14.25
N THR A 923 5.78 -28.26 13.37
CA THR A 923 6.68 -27.46 12.52
C THR A 923 6.63 -26.01 12.96
N ASP A 924 7.80 -25.37 13.10
CA ASP A 924 7.96 -23.97 13.48
C ASP A 924 7.18 -23.03 12.53
N LEU A 925 6.86 -21.79 12.97
CA LEU A 925 6.17 -20.78 12.15
C LEU A 925 6.83 -20.55 10.77
N SER A 926 8.15 -20.70 10.70
CA SER A 926 8.93 -20.61 9.45
C SER A 926 8.54 -21.70 8.44
N ASP A 927 8.29 -22.91 8.92
CA ASP A 927 7.93 -24.04 8.06
C ASP A 927 6.46 -23.97 7.61
N GLN A 928 5.57 -23.43 8.44
CA GLN A 928 4.19 -23.12 8.05
C GLN A 928 4.11 -22.04 6.96
N ALA A 929 4.91 -20.97 7.05
CA ALA A 929 5.01 -19.96 6.00
C ALA A 929 5.53 -20.57 4.69
N GLY A 930 6.51 -21.49 4.76
CA GLY A 930 7.01 -22.23 3.60
C GLY A 930 5.95 -23.12 2.93
N LEU A 931 5.05 -23.74 3.71
CA LEU A 931 3.93 -24.53 3.17
C LEU A 931 2.88 -23.63 2.49
N LEU A 932 2.56 -22.48 3.06
CA LEU A 932 1.62 -21.52 2.46
C LEU A 932 2.15 -20.90 1.16
N VAL A 933 3.46 -20.68 1.04
CA VAL A 933 4.06 -20.25 -0.23
C VAL A 933 3.89 -21.33 -1.30
N LYS A 934 4.08 -22.61 -0.97
CA LYS A 934 3.84 -23.72 -1.90
C LYS A 934 2.38 -23.81 -2.31
N GLU A 935 1.44 -23.63 -1.38
CA GLU A 935 0.02 -23.54 -1.69
C GLU A 935 -0.28 -22.37 -2.63
N GLY A 936 0.24 -21.18 -2.34
CA GLY A 936 0.09 -19.99 -3.18
C GLY A 936 0.61 -20.21 -4.60
N LEU A 937 1.74 -20.89 -4.76
CA LEU A 937 2.29 -21.26 -6.08
C LEU A 937 1.33 -22.18 -6.85
N LEU A 938 0.77 -23.19 -6.19
CA LEU A 938 -0.22 -24.10 -6.82
C LEU A 938 -1.48 -23.36 -7.25
N LEU A 939 -1.97 -22.41 -6.43
CA LEU A 939 -3.11 -21.57 -6.75
C LEU A 939 -2.81 -20.65 -7.95
N LYS A 940 -1.64 -20.00 -7.96
CA LYS A 940 -1.19 -19.16 -9.07
C LYS A 940 -1.10 -19.95 -10.37
N GLU A 941 -0.52 -21.14 -10.35
CA GLU A 941 -0.47 -22.03 -11.51
C GLU A 941 -1.87 -22.45 -12.00
N MET A 942 -2.80 -22.71 -11.07
CA MET A 942 -4.18 -23.05 -11.42
C MET A 942 -4.86 -21.89 -12.17
N ILE A 943 -4.66 -20.65 -11.73
CA ILE A 943 -5.22 -19.46 -12.38
C ILE A 943 -4.62 -19.27 -13.76
N GLN A 944 -3.30 -19.43 -13.89
CA GLN A 944 -2.63 -19.39 -15.19
C GLN A 944 -3.17 -20.48 -16.14
N LYS A 945 -3.45 -21.68 -15.64
CA LYS A 945 -4.07 -22.76 -16.43
C LYS A 945 -5.47 -22.37 -16.89
N VAL A 946 -6.31 -21.81 -16.01
CA VAL A 946 -7.67 -21.35 -16.35
C VAL A 946 -7.63 -20.21 -17.37
N SER A 947 -6.69 -19.27 -17.26
CA SER A 947 -6.53 -18.16 -18.21
C SER A 947 -6.02 -18.57 -19.59
N LYS A 948 -5.36 -19.74 -19.70
CA LYS A 948 -4.81 -20.29 -20.95
C LYS A 948 -5.80 -21.20 -21.70
N ILE A 949 -6.98 -21.45 -21.15
CA ILE A 949 -8.03 -22.19 -21.86
C ILE A 949 -8.63 -21.24 -22.91
N GLU A 950 -8.14 -21.33 -24.15
CA GLU A 950 -8.77 -20.67 -25.29
C GLU A 950 -10.24 -21.12 -25.42
N PRO A 951 -11.17 -20.22 -25.78
CA PRO A 951 -12.60 -20.53 -25.87
C PRO A 951 -12.95 -21.53 -26.99
N GLU A 952 -11.98 -21.94 -27.81
CA GLU A 952 -12.19 -22.91 -28.90
C GLU A 952 -12.25 -24.38 -28.42
N ALA A 953 -11.81 -24.68 -27.20
CA ALA A 953 -11.78 -26.04 -26.66
C ALA A 953 -13.06 -26.47 -25.91
N MET A 954 -14.08 -25.61 -25.82
CA MET A 954 -15.36 -25.92 -25.17
C MET A 954 -16.46 -26.24 -26.20
N ILE A 955 -16.10 -27.00 -27.24
CA ILE A 955 -17.05 -27.78 -28.05
C ILE A 955 -16.78 -29.25 -27.74
N CYS A 956 -17.28 -29.74 -26.61
CA CYS A 956 -17.28 -31.16 -26.31
C CYS A 956 -18.71 -31.68 -26.15
N ASN A 957 -19.12 -32.42 -27.18
CA ASN A 957 -20.04 -33.55 -27.17
C ASN A 957 -21.48 -33.31 -26.69
N VAL A 958 -22.24 -32.54 -27.48
CA VAL A 958 -23.67 -32.84 -27.62
C VAL A 958 -23.76 -34.09 -28.49
N MET A 959 -24.27 -35.18 -27.91
CA MET A 959 -24.56 -36.43 -28.60
C MET A 959 -25.25 -36.19 -29.94
N GLU A 960 -24.64 -36.73 -30.99
CA GLU A 960 -25.22 -36.89 -32.32
C GLU A 960 -26.62 -37.53 -32.17
N THR A 961 -27.65 -36.76 -32.50
CA THR A 961 -28.90 -37.32 -32.98
C THR A 961 -28.79 -37.31 -34.49
N ASP A 962 -29.04 -38.48 -35.07
CA ASP A 962 -29.05 -38.80 -36.50
C ASP A 962 -29.56 -37.63 -37.35
N ASP A 963 -28.67 -37.05 -38.14
CA ASP A 963 -28.99 -36.45 -39.43
C ASP A 963 -27.73 -36.51 -40.30
N GLU A 964 -27.66 -37.58 -41.11
CA GLU A 964 -26.66 -37.76 -42.14
C GLU A 964 -26.66 -36.57 -43.13
N GLN A 965 -25.45 -36.06 -43.40
CA GLN A 965 -25.04 -35.33 -44.61
C GLN A 965 -25.70 -33.96 -44.90
N GLN A 966 -25.13 -32.88 -44.35
CA GLN A 966 -24.90 -31.65 -45.13
C GLN A 966 -23.81 -30.74 -44.54
N ALA A 967 -22.55 -31.09 -44.76
CA ALA A 967 -21.47 -30.10 -44.72
C ALA A 967 -21.58 -29.17 -45.94
N ASN A 968 -21.44 -27.86 -45.70
CA ASN A 968 -21.48 -26.74 -46.65
C ASN A 968 -22.85 -26.31 -47.20
N LYS A 969 -23.67 -25.68 -46.34
CA LYS A 969 -24.55 -24.58 -46.77
C LYS A 969 -24.42 -23.41 -45.79
N ARG A 970 -23.92 -22.27 -46.27
CA ARG A 970 -24.00 -20.98 -45.56
C ARG A 970 -25.47 -20.76 -45.16
N ARG A 971 -25.74 -20.55 -43.88
CA ARG A 971 -27.09 -20.25 -43.38
C ARG A 971 -27.58 -18.97 -44.05
N LYS A 972 -28.70 -19.03 -44.78
CA LYS A 972 -29.44 -17.83 -45.19
C LYS A 972 -29.96 -17.12 -43.94
N LEU A 973 -29.81 -15.79 -43.88
CA LEU A 973 -30.53 -14.99 -42.89
C LEU A 973 -32.04 -15.16 -43.08
N PRO A 974 -32.85 -15.17 -42.01
CA PRO A 974 -34.31 -15.22 -42.09
C PRO A 974 -34.88 -14.12 -43.00
N ASP A 975 -35.87 -14.44 -43.84
CA ASP A 975 -36.45 -13.53 -44.85
C ASP A 975 -36.94 -12.18 -44.27
N GLY A 976 -37.32 -12.17 -42.98
CA GLY A 976 -37.71 -10.95 -42.27
C GLY A 976 -36.58 -9.94 -42.10
N ILE A 977 -35.32 -10.40 -41.94
CA ILE A 977 -34.16 -9.52 -41.83
C ILE A 977 -33.77 -8.99 -43.22
N SER A 978 -33.84 -9.83 -44.26
CA SER A 978 -33.62 -9.39 -45.65
C SER A 978 -34.57 -8.25 -46.03
N LYS A 979 -35.86 -8.40 -45.67
CA LYS A 979 -36.88 -7.37 -45.91
C LYS A 979 -36.64 -6.10 -45.08
N GLY A 980 -36.12 -6.23 -43.86
CA GLY A 980 -35.71 -5.09 -43.03
C GLY A 980 -34.54 -4.31 -43.63
N VAL A 981 -33.55 -5.02 -44.19
CA VAL A 981 -32.38 -4.40 -44.86
C VAL A 981 -32.81 -3.69 -46.15
N GLU A 982 -33.71 -4.26 -46.95
CA GLU A 982 -34.27 -3.59 -48.13
C GLU A 982 -35.04 -2.30 -47.78
N LEU A 983 -35.80 -2.31 -46.68
CA LEU A 983 -36.51 -1.11 -46.21
C LEU A 983 -35.55 -0.03 -45.72
N LEU A 984 -34.47 -0.41 -45.02
CA LEU A 984 -33.41 0.51 -44.60
C LEU A 984 -32.69 1.11 -45.80
N GLN A 985 -32.34 0.31 -46.80
CA GLN A 985 -31.69 0.77 -48.02
C GLN A 985 -32.58 1.72 -48.83
N SER A 986 -33.88 1.41 -48.91
CA SER A 986 -34.87 2.28 -49.56
C SER A 986 -35.08 3.59 -48.80
N GLY A 987 -35.17 3.53 -47.46
CA GLY A 987 -35.31 4.73 -46.62
C GLY A 987 -34.07 5.63 -46.68
N LEU A 988 -32.88 5.05 -46.64
CA LEU A 988 -31.61 5.76 -46.78
C LEU A 988 -31.53 6.50 -48.12
N LYS A 989 -31.92 5.81 -49.21
CA LYS A 989 -31.92 6.41 -50.55
C LYS A 989 -32.85 7.61 -50.65
N VAL A 990 -34.07 7.53 -50.09
CA VAL A 990 -35.01 8.67 -50.06
C VAL A 990 -34.42 9.85 -49.28
N ILE A 991 -33.77 9.59 -48.15
CA ILE A 991 -33.13 10.63 -47.35
C ILE A 991 -31.96 11.28 -48.12
N CYS A 992 -31.11 10.48 -48.77
CA CYS A 992 -30.01 10.98 -49.61
C CYS A 992 -30.52 11.79 -50.82
N ASP A 993 -31.60 11.34 -51.46
CA ASP A 993 -32.23 12.04 -52.59
C ASP A 993 -32.83 13.40 -52.15
N ASP A 994 -33.45 13.48 -50.96
CA ASP A 994 -33.98 14.73 -50.40
C ASP A 994 -32.86 15.68 -49.91
N ILE A 995 -31.78 15.14 -49.34
CA ILE A 995 -30.59 15.92 -48.97
C ILE A 995 -29.93 16.51 -50.22
N SER A 996 -29.88 15.75 -51.33
CA SER A 996 -29.37 16.21 -52.62
C SER A 996 -30.26 17.28 -53.26
N GLN A 997 -31.57 17.25 -53.02
CA GLN A 997 -32.50 18.31 -53.42
C GLN A 997 -32.38 19.57 -52.56
N LEU A 998 -31.96 19.43 -51.29
CA LEU A 998 -31.71 20.53 -50.38
C LEU A 998 -30.62 21.49 -50.91
N GLN A 999 -29.71 21.02 -51.76
CA GLN A 999 -28.71 21.82 -52.47
C GLN A 999 -29.32 22.82 -53.48
N GLN A 1000 -30.53 22.57 -53.99
CA GLN A 1000 -31.20 23.45 -54.96
C GLN A 1000 -31.95 24.62 -54.29
N ASN A 1001 -32.18 24.55 -52.98
CA ASN A 1001 -32.81 25.61 -52.19
C ASN A 1001 -31.74 26.31 -51.35
N HIS A 1002 -31.31 27.50 -51.80
CA HIS A 1002 -30.31 28.36 -51.15
C HIS A 1002 -30.44 28.41 -49.60
N PHE A 1003 -29.64 27.61 -48.91
CA PHE A 1003 -29.33 27.74 -47.48
C PHE A 1003 -27.82 27.61 -47.26
N ASP A 1004 -27.25 28.60 -46.55
CA ASP A 1004 -25.82 28.86 -46.32
C ASP A 1004 -25.13 27.87 -45.36
N SER A 1005 -25.26 26.55 -45.53
CA SER A 1005 -24.48 25.59 -44.75
C SER A 1005 -23.97 24.39 -45.57
N THR A 1006 -23.04 24.66 -46.48
CA THR A 1006 -22.28 23.61 -47.20
C THR A 1006 -21.58 22.63 -46.26
N GLU A 1007 -21.11 23.09 -45.09
CA GLU A 1007 -20.42 22.24 -44.10
C GLU A 1007 -21.34 21.21 -43.42
N LEU A 1008 -22.59 21.58 -43.13
CA LEU A 1008 -23.57 20.62 -42.59
C LEU A 1008 -23.99 19.59 -43.65
N HIS A 1009 -24.10 20.01 -44.90
CA HIS A 1009 -24.43 19.13 -46.01
C HIS A 1009 -23.35 18.07 -46.25
N ASP A 1010 -22.08 18.48 -46.28
CA ASP A 1010 -20.94 17.57 -46.44
C ASP A 1010 -20.80 16.60 -45.25
N ASN A 1011 -21.09 17.06 -44.02
CA ASN A 1011 -21.15 16.22 -42.83
C ASN A 1011 -22.31 15.20 -42.90
N PHE A 1012 -23.49 15.58 -43.39
CA PHE A 1012 -24.58 14.62 -43.57
C PHE A 1012 -24.22 13.57 -44.64
N LEU A 1013 -23.69 13.99 -45.80
CA LEU A 1013 -23.30 13.07 -46.86
C LEU A 1013 -22.24 12.06 -46.42
N THR A 1014 -21.24 12.49 -45.64
CA THR A 1014 -20.21 11.58 -45.11
C THR A 1014 -20.79 10.56 -44.13
N HIS A 1015 -21.65 10.98 -43.19
CA HIS A 1015 -22.29 10.04 -42.26
C HIS A 1015 -23.25 9.07 -42.97
N PHE A 1016 -24.02 9.54 -43.95
CA PHE A 1016 -24.92 8.68 -44.72
C PHE A 1016 -24.17 7.73 -45.65
N SER A 1017 -23.03 8.13 -46.23
CA SER A 1017 -22.15 7.24 -47.01
C SER A 1017 -21.57 6.12 -46.15
N CYS A 1018 -21.12 6.41 -44.92
CA CYS A 1018 -20.65 5.36 -44.02
C CYS A 1018 -21.78 4.39 -43.62
N LEU A 1019 -23.01 4.90 -43.46
CA LEU A 1019 -24.17 4.06 -43.18
C LEU A 1019 -24.57 3.21 -44.39
N GLU A 1020 -24.43 3.75 -45.60
CA GLU A 1020 -24.64 3.04 -46.86
C GLU A 1020 -23.63 1.90 -47.04
N ASP A 1021 -22.36 2.11 -46.67
CA ASP A 1021 -21.32 1.08 -46.70
C ASP A 1021 -21.64 -0.07 -45.72
N VAL A 1022 -22.10 0.24 -44.52
CA VAL A 1022 -22.50 -0.78 -43.51
C VAL A 1022 -23.72 -1.57 -43.98
N ILE A 1023 -24.72 -0.89 -44.56
CA ILE A 1023 -25.92 -1.55 -45.12
C ILE A 1023 -25.53 -2.39 -46.33
N THR A 1024 -24.62 -1.92 -47.19
CA THR A 1024 -24.13 -2.67 -48.36
C THR A 1024 -23.33 -3.90 -47.94
N HIS A 1025 -22.55 -3.81 -46.85
CA HIS A 1025 -21.90 -4.97 -46.25
C HIS A 1025 -22.92 -5.99 -45.73
N LEU A 1026 -24.00 -5.54 -45.07
CA LEU A 1026 -25.11 -6.41 -44.65
C LEU A 1026 -25.83 -7.05 -45.85
N VAL A 1027 -26.02 -6.31 -46.95
CA VAL A 1027 -26.57 -6.84 -48.21
C VAL A 1027 -25.61 -7.86 -48.85
N SER A 1028 -24.30 -7.64 -48.80
CA SER A 1028 -23.30 -8.58 -49.33
C SER A 1028 -23.32 -9.94 -48.60
N LEU A 1029 -23.68 -9.93 -47.31
CA LEU A 1029 -23.92 -11.14 -46.52
C LEU A 1029 -25.21 -11.87 -46.93
N THR A 1030 -26.18 -11.16 -47.52
CA THR A 1030 -27.42 -11.74 -48.07
C THR A 1030 -27.32 -12.15 -49.55
N GLY A 1031 -26.38 -11.57 -50.30
CA GLY A 1031 -26.31 -11.62 -51.77
C GLY A 1031 -25.27 -12.56 -52.40
N SER A 1032 -24.53 -13.36 -51.62
CA SER A 1032 -23.71 -14.45 -52.20
C SER A 1032 -24.53 -15.74 -52.28
N GLY A 1033 -25.24 -15.89 -53.39
CA GLY A 1033 -25.83 -17.17 -53.81
C GLY A 1033 -24.79 -18.24 -54.10
#